data_AF-A0A954SSE4-F1
#
_entry.id   AF-A0A954SSE4-F1
#
_cell.length_a   1.000
_cell.length_b   1.000
_cell.length_c   1.000
_cell.angle_alpha   90.00
_cell.angle_beta   90.00
_cell.angle_gamma   90.00
#
_symmetry.space_group_name_H-M   'P 1'
#
loop_
_entity.id
_entity.type
_entity.pdbx_description
1 polymer ?
#
loop_
_entity_poly.entity_id
_entity_poly.type
_entity_poly.pdbx_seq_one_letter_code
_entity_poly.pdbx_strand_id
1 'polypeptide(L)'
;MTETTSNPLFRISSIYLVALSLSIGWGIRGDFGHESGAWIPGALSAIAICLLSRREDWQRRVAYCALFGGLGWGFGGSISYMWPMTFASSGQWESIWYGFFGVFLIGGLWAGMGGAGTALPLSLERDELNRIMKPFLFVLVALIIKRYSFLSLVEMLKVPDVTGIDGTWGRHKNPLCWFDADWLEALFAGVGICLYDLLDRRGSRLLELVGFSAGGALAGWGIQRGLENAGLLDRFVKAVVIPMGDPTTINPDTKKLFDPEDMLNNWPQFFSDYPQHVGWLIGLILGIAIYFWIYGRWSNHSGLFAYMVVGWYAAFLAMPVFGSIFVPDWGGFRLTPPRGDNWAGCLGVLIGTIVWALRNNLGAMAFAGTMNFVLGGIAFATAFLCRNLAQLPGHHALFHKGGPVPQFLLKIFPSLVSEKEGIPPAWRHYQSANWHSVLEQSQGFGHGLITLITFGLLWRRMKTVSNTSTSKRCMDVVAVILSVFMLTYVNVVKNPAEWTKNKAGEGQPPDRLIPEMMKAPFFEWINLSAEMWFNLAWFAAMFAFLAMLIVHLRRPIAVIPQSWQGKGQLIYLMILWIMVLANFERSMNGFGEGRLVTEWLIFIHGAIATFLILVLPRPTMELTPQPPPSYVPLITRVLAIGLPIAACLMFSYSILTYKIFGQPDLPGAQYRWGPKAEWRIKPILKNSKHR
;
A
#
# COMPACT_ATOMS: atom_id res chain seq x y z
N MET A 1 -25.40 -32.11 -25.63
CA MET A 1 -24.07 -32.21 -24.99
C MET A 1 -23.61 -30.79 -24.68
N THR A 2 -23.78 -30.32 -23.46
CA THR A 2 -23.24 -29.02 -23.02
C THR A 2 -21.73 -29.18 -22.88
N GLU A 3 -20.95 -28.69 -23.85
CA GLU A 3 -19.51 -28.52 -23.67
C GLU A 3 -19.26 -27.82 -22.34
N THR A 4 -18.60 -28.50 -21.42
CA THR A 4 -18.05 -27.87 -20.22
C THR A 4 -16.99 -26.89 -20.69
N THR A 5 -17.39 -25.65 -21.00
CA THR A 5 -16.48 -24.60 -21.46
C THR A 5 -15.42 -24.40 -20.39
N SER A 6 -14.18 -24.76 -20.72
CA SER A 6 -13.04 -24.62 -19.82
C SER A 6 -12.84 -23.15 -19.48
N ASN A 7 -12.52 -22.88 -18.22
CA ASN A 7 -12.32 -21.51 -17.75
C ASN A 7 -11.14 -20.87 -18.50
N PRO A 8 -11.34 -19.80 -19.29
CA PRO A 8 -10.30 -19.20 -20.11
C PRO A 8 -9.17 -18.57 -19.26
N LEU A 9 -9.43 -18.22 -17.99
CA LEU A 9 -8.43 -17.69 -17.08
C LEU A 9 -7.40 -18.75 -16.65
N PHE A 10 -7.77 -20.04 -16.65
CA PHE A 10 -6.86 -21.14 -16.28
C PHE A 10 -6.03 -21.68 -17.46
N ARG A 11 -6.04 -21.01 -18.61
CA ARG A 11 -5.09 -21.30 -19.69
C ARG A 11 -3.70 -20.84 -19.28
N ILE A 12 -2.67 -21.61 -19.63
CA ILE A 12 -1.27 -21.30 -19.30
C ILE A 12 -0.88 -19.88 -19.73
N SER A 13 -1.29 -19.46 -20.92
CA SER A 13 -1.02 -18.12 -21.44
C SER A 13 -1.72 -17.01 -20.66
N SER A 14 -2.95 -17.25 -20.18
CA SER A 14 -3.69 -16.32 -19.32
C SER A 14 -3.02 -16.21 -17.94
N ILE A 15 -2.64 -17.35 -17.35
CA ILE A 15 -1.90 -17.43 -16.09
C ILE A 15 -0.63 -16.59 -16.18
N TYR A 16 0.16 -16.81 -17.22
CA TYR A 16 1.41 -16.10 -17.43
C TYR A 16 1.21 -14.60 -17.63
N LEU A 17 0.29 -14.17 -18.49
CA LEU A 17 0.08 -12.74 -18.76
C LEU A 17 -0.38 -11.98 -17.50
N VAL A 18 -1.32 -12.52 -16.72
CA VAL A 18 -1.79 -11.82 -15.50
C VAL A 18 -0.68 -11.76 -14.44
N ALA A 19 0.05 -12.85 -14.24
CA ALA A 19 1.20 -12.87 -13.34
C ALA A 19 2.30 -11.90 -13.80
N LEU A 20 2.60 -11.85 -15.09
CA LEU A 20 3.56 -10.93 -15.68
C LEU A 20 3.12 -9.47 -15.56
N SER A 21 1.83 -9.18 -15.77
CA SER A 21 1.24 -7.83 -15.64
C SER A 21 1.48 -7.26 -14.24
N LEU A 22 1.25 -8.07 -13.21
CA LEU A 22 1.45 -7.67 -11.83
C LEU A 22 2.95 -7.60 -11.48
N SER A 23 3.75 -8.56 -11.95
CA SER A 23 5.22 -8.55 -11.82
C SER A 23 5.87 -7.26 -12.34
N ILE A 24 5.51 -6.83 -13.57
CA ILE A 24 6.01 -5.58 -14.17
C ILE A 24 5.66 -4.40 -13.27
N GLY A 25 4.38 -4.25 -12.92
CA GLY A 25 3.94 -3.13 -12.10
C GLY A 25 4.58 -3.12 -10.71
N TRP A 26 4.80 -4.29 -10.10
CA TRP A 26 5.42 -4.39 -8.78
C TRP A 26 6.92 -4.11 -8.82
N GLY A 27 7.61 -4.52 -9.90
CA GLY A 27 8.99 -4.15 -10.16
C GLY A 27 9.16 -2.63 -10.30
N ILE A 28 8.30 -1.99 -11.11
CA ILE A 28 8.28 -0.51 -11.26
C ILE A 28 7.99 0.16 -9.92
N ARG A 29 7.02 -0.36 -9.15
CA ARG A 29 6.70 0.16 -7.81
C ARG A 29 7.93 0.23 -6.90
N GLY A 30 8.89 -0.66 -7.07
CA GLY A 30 10.18 -0.66 -6.38
C GLY A 30 10.99 0.63 -6.52
N ASP A 31 11.05 1.18 -7.72
CA ASP A 31 11.81 2.38 -8.02
C ASP A 31 11.09 3.67 -7.58
N PHE A 32 9.76 3.68 -7.63
CA PHE A 32 8.95 4.85 -7.27
C PHE A 32 8.61 4.91 -5.77
N GLY A 33 8.59 3.75 -5.09
CA GLY A 33 8.16 3.57 -3.71
C GLY A 33 6.73 4.06 -3.44
N HIS A 34 6.21 3.77 -2.25
CA HIS A 34 4.93 4.30 -1.72
C HIS A 34 3.66 3.67 -2.30
N GLU A 35 2.53 4.05 -1.70
CA GLU A 35 1.17 3.59 -2.01
C GLU A 35 0.76 3.79 -3.47
N SER A 36 1.12 4.94 -4.05
CA SER A 36 0.80 5.29 -5.43
C SER A 36 1.44 4.34 -6.44
N GLY A 37 2.63 3.82 -6.14
CA GLY A 37 3.35 2.91 -7.04
C GLY A 37 2.64 1.58 -7.20
N ALA A 38 1.99 1.10 -6.13
CA ALA A 38 1.24 -0.16 -6.14
C ALA A 38 -0.08 -0.07 -6.93
N TRP A 39 -0.49 1.11 -7.41
CA TRP A 39 -1.66 1.24 -8.28
C TRP A 39 -1.42 0.62 -9.66
N ILE A 40 -0.19 0.68 -10.16
CA ILE A 40 0.21 0.18 -11.48
C ILE A 40 0.00 -1.34 -11.61
N PRO A 41 0.56 -2.19 -10.72
CA PRO A 41 0.37 -3.64 -10.82
C PRO A 41 -1.11 -4.04 -10.70
N GLY A 42 -1.86 -3.36 -9.83
CA GLY A 42 -3.29 -3.57 -9.68
C GLY A 42 -4.08 -3.25 -10.94
N ALA A 43 -3.80 -2.11 -11.58
CA ALA A 43 -4.48 -1.73 -12.81
C ALA A 43 -4.18 -2.68 -13.97
N LEU A 44 -2.90 -3.00 -14.22
CA LEU A 44 -2.50 -3.89 -15.32
C LEU A 44 -3.09 -5.29 -15.15
N SER A 45 -2.98 -5.88 -13.96
CA SER A 45 -3.52 -7.22 -13.69
C SER A 45 -5.05 -7.29 -13.77
N ALA A 46 -5.75 -6.28 -13.25
CA ALA A 46 -7.21 -6.19 -13.33
C ALA A 46 -7.70 -6.09 -14.78
N ILE A 47 -7.03 -5.30 -15.63
CA ILE A 47 -7.36 -5.21 -17.06
C ILE A 47 -7.11 -6.56 -17.75
N ALA A 48 -5.96 -7.19 -17.51
CA ALA A 48 -5.64 -8.49 -18.10
C ALA A 48 -6.69 -9.56 -17.73
N ILE A 49 -7.12 -9.63 -16.47
CA ILE A 49 -8.19 -10.52 -16.02
C ILE A 49 -9.50 -10.23 -16.77
N CYS A 50 -9.90 -8.96 -16.88
CA CYS A 50 -11.13 -8.60 -17.58
C CYS A 50 -11.10 -9.04 -19.04
N LEU A 51 -10.00 -8.79 -19.74
CA LEU A 51 -9.86 -9.10 -21.17
C LEU A 51 -9.79 -10.62 -21.43
N LEU A 52 -9.09 -11.37 -20.58
CA LEU A 52 -8.92 -12.82 -20.72
C LEU A 52 -10.13 -13.64 -20.22
N SER A 53 -11.02 -13.03 -19.45
CA SER A 53 -12.21 -13.70 -18.89
C SER A 53 -13.22 -14.19 -19.93
N ARG A 54 -13.19 -13.63 -21.15
CA ARG A 54 -14.24 -13.78 -22.18
C ARG A 54 -15.66 -13.43 -21.68
N ARG A 55 -15.76 -12.68 -20.57
CA ARG A 55 -17.01 -12.15 -20.03
C ARG A 55 -17.21 -10.72 -20.50
N GLU A 56 -18.26 -10.49 -21.29
CA GLU A 56 -18.54 -9.15 -21.82
C GLU A 56 -18.87 -8.17 -20.70
N ASP A 57 -19.60 -8.61 -19.67
CA ASP A 57 -19.96 -7.77 -18.53
C ASP A 57 -18.73 -7.30 -17.74
N TRP A 58 -17.65 -8.08 -17.72
CA TRP A 58 -16.36 -7.69 -17.12
C TRP A 58 -15.58 -6.74 -18.04
N GLN A 59 -15.49 -7.05 -19.34
CA GLN A 59 -14.79 -6.20 -20.31
C GLN A 59 -15.39 -4.78 -20.39
N ARG A 60 -16.72 -4.66 -20.27
CA ARG A 60 -17.43 -3.37 -20.23
C ARG A 60 -17.03 -2.49 -19.04
N ARG A 61 -16.41 -3.06 -18.01
CA ARG A 61 -16.03 -2.38 -16.76
C ARG A 61 -14.52 -2.17 -16.65
N VAL A 62 -13.77 -2.46 -17.70
CA VAL A 62 -12.30 -2.49 -17.70
C VAL A 62 -11.65 -1.21 -17.13
N ALA A 63 -12.20 -0.02 -17.41
CA ALA A 63 -11.69 1.23 -16.86
C ALA A 63 -11.90 1.34 -15.33
N TYR A 64 -13.05 0.90 -14.82
CA TYR A 64 -13.30 0.84 -13.38
C TYR A 64 -12.47 -0.25 -12.70
N CYS A 65 -12.27 -1.40 -13.36
CA CYS A 65 -11.37 -2.44 -12.89
C CYS A 65 -9.92 -1.96 -12.81
N ALA A 66 -9.46 -1.17 -13.79
CA ALA A 66 -8.16 -0.53 -13.74
C ALA A 66 -8.05 0.43 -12.53
N LEU A 67 -9.06 1.30 -12.34
CA LEU A 67 -9.10 2.27 -11.26
C LEU A 67 -9.16 1.61 -9.87
N PHE A 68 -10.18 0.82 -9.59
CA PHE A 68 -10.39 0.22 -8.27
C PHE A 68 -9.45 -0.97 -8.00
N GLY A 69 -9.03 -1.68 -9.04
CA GLY A 69 -7.94 -2.67 -8.94
C GLY A 69 -6.64 -1.98 -8.53
N GLY A 70 -6.26 -0.88 -9.19
CA GLY A 70 -5.10 -0.09 -8.80
C GLY A 70 -5.20 0.47 -7.38
N LEU A 71 -6.29 1.15 -7.05
CA LEU A 71 -6.52 1.68 -5.69
C LEU A 71 -6.46 0.59 -4.61
N GLY A 72 -7.04 -0.57 -4.89
CA GLY A 72 -7.03 -1.71 -3.96
C GLY A 72 -5.62 -2.14 -3.59
N TRP A 73 -4.73 -2.26 -4.56
CA TRP A 73 -3.32 -2.58 -4.32
C TRP A 73 -2.52 -1.43 -3.70
N GLY A 74 -2.99 -0.19 -3.85
CA GLY A 74 -2.41 0.98 -3.18
C GLY A 74 -2.54 0.96 -1.66
N PHE A 75 -3.61 0.35 -1.13
CA PHE A 75 -3.83 0.29 0.32
C PHE A 75 -2.71 -0.47 1.03
N GLY A 76 -2.10 0.18 2.03
CA GLY A 76 -1.02 -0.38 2.82
C GLY A 76 0.34 -0.29 2.16
N GLY A 77 0.49 0.38 1.02
CA GLY A 77 1.80 0.60 0.40
C GLY A 77 2.76 1.46 1.24
N SER A 78 2.28 2.06 2.35
CA SER A 78 3.06 2.74 3.39
C SER A 78 3.61 1.79 4.47
N ILE A 79 3.16 0.52 4.52
CA ILE A 79 3.61 -0.45 5.53
C ILE A 79 5.07 -0.87 5.22
N SER A 80 5.92 -0.82 6.25
CA SER A 80 7.33 -1.18 6.11
C SER A 80 7.56 -2.70 6.14
N TYR A 81 7.70 -3.32 4.97
CA TYR A 81 7.92 -4.76 4.85
C TYR A 81 9.39 -5.18 4.92
N MET A 82 10.33 -4.25 4.74
CA MET A 82 11.77 -4.53 4.85
C MET A 82 12.18 -4.97 6.26
N TRP A 83 11.54 -4.44 7.30
CA TRP A 83 11.82 -4.81 8.70
C TRP A 83 11.39 -6.25 9.04
N PRO A 84 10.16 -6.70 8.73
CA PRO A 84 9.82 -8.11 8.87
C PRO A 84 10.76 -9.04 8.09
N MET A 85 11.25 -8.61 6.93
CA MET A 85 12.23 -9.39 6.18
C MET A 85 13.59 -9.48 6.87
N THR A 86 14.10 -8.39 7.46
CA THR A 86 15.36 -8.45 8.20
C THR A 86 15.21 -9.29 9.47
N PHE A 87 14.06 -9.27 10.14
CA PHE A 87 13.75 -10.20 11.23
C PHE A 87 13.71 -11.66 10.72
N ALA A 88 13.08 -11.90 9.57
CA ALA A 88 12.98 -13.22 8.95
C ALA A 88 14.34 -13.77 8.51
N SER A 89 15.29 -12.89 8.19
CA SER A 89 16.68 -13.21 7.83
C SER A 89 17.65 -13.09 9.02
N SER A 90 17.16 -12.91 10.24
CA SER A 90 18.00 -12.89 11.43
C SER A 90 18.49 -14.28 11.80
N GLY A 91 19.44 -14.37 12.75
CA GLY A 91 19.91 -15.66 13.27
C GLY A 91 19.16 -16.13 14.53
N GLN A 92 18.19 -15.35 15.02
CA GLN A 92 17.43 -15.64 16.22
C GLN A 92 16.08 -16.28 15.86
N TRP A 93 15.82 -17.48 16.36
CA TRP A 93 14.60 -18.25 16.08
C TRP A 93 13.31 -17.43 16.25
N GLU A 94 13.18 -16.71 17.37
CA GLU A 94 11.98 -15.93 17.69
C GLU A 94 11.75 -14.79 16.69
N SER A 95 12.83 -14.17 16.21
CA SER A 95 12.76 -13.08 15.24
C SER A 95 12.47 -13.61 13.84
N ILE A 96 12.99 -14.79 13.48
CA ILE A 96 12.76 -15.41 12.17
C ILE A 96 11.27 -15.70 11.94
N TRP A 97 10.63 -16.45 12.84
CA TRP A 97 9.23 -16.83 12.64
C TRP A 97 8.30 -15.61 12.66
N TYR A 98 8.60 -14.64 13.52
CA TYR A 98 7.88 -13.39 13.58
C TYR A 98 8.04 -12.58 12.29
N GLY A 99 9.26 -12.56 11.73
CA GLY A 99 9.54 -11.93 10.44
C GLY A 99 8.73 -12.54 9.31
N PHE A 100 8.70 -13.88 9.19
CA PHE A 100 7.87 -14.56 8.20
C PHE A 100 6.38 -14.29 8.39
N PHE A 101 5.90 -14.27 9.65
CA PHE A 101 4.54 -13.87 9.96
C PHE A 101 4.25 -12.43 9.49
N GLY A 102 5.16 -11.49 9.73
CA GLY A 102 5.00 -10.10 9.27
C GLY A 102 5.01 -9.97 7.75
N VAL A 103 5.89 -10.68 7.04
CA VAL A 103 5.89 -10.74 5.57
C VAL A 103 4.57 -11.32 5.04
N PHE A 104 4.09 -12.42 5.65
CA PHE A 104 2.79 -13.00 5.31
C PHE A 104 1.65 -11.99 5.52
N LEU A 105 1.59 -11.35 6.69
CA LEU A 105 0.51 -10.43 7.03
C LEU A 105 0.47 -9.25 6.07
N ILE A 106 1.63 -8.63 5.79
CA ILE A 106 1.72 -7.48 4.90
C ILE A 106 1.34 -7.85 3.47
N GLY A 107 1.88 -8.96 2.95
CA GLY A 107 1.55 -9.46 1.61
C GLY A 107 0.06 -9.79 1.48
N GLY A 108 -0.53 -10.31 2.55
CA GLY A 108 -1.96 -10.56 2.62
C GLY A 108 -2.78 -9.29 2.63
N LEU A 109 -2.41 -8.26 3.40
CA LEU A 109 -3.15 -7.00 3.43
C LEU A 109 -3.19 -6.32 2.06
N TRP A 110 -2.06 -6.26 1.36
CA TRP A 110 -1.99 -5.70 0.00
C TRP A 110 -2.85 -6.49 -0.97
N ALA A 111 -2.68 -7.82 -1.02
CA ALA A 111 -3.41 -8.66 -1.95
C ALA A 111 -4.91 -8.69 -1.64
N GLY A 112 -5.28 -8.70 -0.36
CA GLY A 112 -6.67 -8.69 0.08
C GLY A 112 -7.41 -7.44 -0.38
N MET A 113 -6.82 -6.25 -0.17
CA MET A 113 -7.40 -5.02 -0.70
C MET A 113 -7.36 -4.97 -2.23
N GLY A 114 -6.29 -5.45 -2.88
CA GLY A 114 -6.20 -5.58 -4.33
C GLY A 114 -7.30 -6.46 -4.94
N GLY A 115 -7.60 -7.60 -4.29
CA GLY A 115 -8.67 -8.52 -4.68
C GLY A 115 -10.06 -7.91 -4.51
N ALA A 116 -10.32 -7.30 -3.35
CA ALA A 116 -11.59 -6.60 -3.09
C ALA A 116 -11.80 -5.44 -4.06
N GLY A 117 -10.77 -4.62 -4.29
CA GLY A 117 -10.81 -3.50 -5.24
C GLY A 117 -11.07 -3.93 -6.68
N THR A 118 -10.45 -5.02 -7.13
CA THR A 118 -10.70 -5.59 -8.48
C THR A 118 -12.11 -6.16 -8.60
N ALA A 119 -12.65 -6.76 -7.52
CA ALA A 119 -13.97 -7.38 -7.53
C ALA A 119 -15.13 -6.37 -7.36
N LEU A 120 -14.89 -5.22 -6.75
CA LEU A 120 -15.88 -4.16 -6.53
C LEU A 120 -16.60 -3.76 -7.83
N PRO A 121 -15.91 -3.32 -8.89
CA PRO A 121 -16.58 -2.91 -10.12
C PRO A 121 -17.27 -4.07 -10.83
N LEU A 122 -16.80 -5.30 -10.65
CA LEU A 122 -17.42 -6.50 -11.22
C LEU A 122 -18.67 -6.95 -10.45
N SER A 123 -18.89 -6.42 -9.24
CA SER A 123 -19.99 -6.82 -8.35
C SER A 123 -21.15 -5.83 -8.33
N LEU A 124 -20.93 -4.58 -8.74
CA LEU A 124 -21.93 -3.50 -8.73
C LEU A 124 -22.61 -3.32 -10.08
N GLU A 125 -23.88 -2.93 -10.15
CA GLU A 125 -24.50 -2.49 -11.41
C GLU A 125 -23.87 -1.21 -11.96
N ARG A 126 -24.11 -0.92 -13.24
CA ARG A 126 -23.55 0.29 -13.87
C ARG A 126 -24.02 1.57 -13.17
N ASP A 127 -25.27 1.61 -12.72
CA ASP A 127 -25.81 2.74 -11.96
C ASP A 127 -25.18 2.87 -10.58
N GLU A 128 -24.98 1.75 -9.90
CA GLU A 128 -24.31 1.69 -8.60
C GLU A 128 -22.84 2.14 -8.72
N LEU A 129 -22.15 1.74 -9.79
CA LEU A 129 -20.81 2.24 -10.12
C LEU A 129 -20.79 3.76 -10.31
N ASN A 130 -21.74 4.31 -11.08
CA ASN A 130 -21.81 5.76 -11.27
C ASN A 130 -22.11 6.49 -9.96
N ARG A 131 -22.88 5.87 -9.07
CA ARG A 131 -23.24 6.43 -7.77
C ARG A 131 -22.05 6.44 -6.82
N ILE A 132 -21.29 5.34 -6.71
CA ILE A 132 -20.12 5.26 -5.80
C ILE A 132 -18.97 6.19 -6.22
N MET A 133 -18.88 6.55 -7.51
CA MET A 133 -17.88 7.52 -7.98
C MET A 133 -18.03 8.90 -7.33
N LYS A 134 -19.26 9.32 -6.96
CA LYS A 134 -19.47 10.63 -6.32
C LYS A 134 -18.82 10.73 -4.93
N PRO A 135 -19.15 9.88 -3.93
CA PRO A 135 -18.46 9.90 -2.65
C PRO A 135 -16.95 9.65 -2.80
N PHE A 136 -16.54 8.79 -3.74
CA PHE A 136 -15.13 8.58 -4.03
C PHE A 136 -14.40 9.87 -4.45
N LEU A 137 -14.99 10.67 -5.34
CA LEU A 137 -14.41 11.96 -5.73
C LEU A 137 -14.31 12.95 -4.55
N PHE A 138 -15.27 12.92 -3.63
CA PHE A 138 -15.19 13.71 -2.39
C PHE A 138 -14.02 13.28 -1.50
N VAL A 139 -13.79 11.97 -1.36
CA VAL A 139 -12.61 11.44 -0.67
C VAL A 139 -11.33 11.91 -1.36
N LEU A 140 -11.23 11.80 -2.69
CA LEU A 140 -10.06 12.27 -3.43
C LEU A 140 -9.80 13.76 -3.24
N VAL A 141 -10.84 14.60 -3.32
CA VAL A 141 -10.72 16.05 -3.08
C VAL A 141 -10.24 16.32 -1.66
N ALA A 142 -10.77 15.63 -0.64
CA ALA A 142 -10.32 15.80 0.73
C ALA A 142 -8.84 15.40 0.91
N LEU A 143 -8.39 14.31 0.27
CA LEU A 143 -6.99 13.90 0.29
C LEU A 143 -6.07 14.88 -0.46
N ILE A 144 -6.55 15.49 -1.55
CA ILE A 144 -5.83 16.56 -2.25
C ILE A 144 -5.69 17.78 -1.34
N ILE A 145 -6.77 18.20 -0.68
CA ILE A 145 -6.75 19.31 0.30
C ILE A 145 -5.75 19.00 1.41
N LYS A 146 -5.76 17.78 1.97
CA LYS A 146 -4.77 17.34 2.96
C LYS A 146 -3.34 17.53 2.45
N ARG A 147 -3.05 17.05 1.23
CA ARG A 147 -1.70 17.13 0.64
C ARG A 147 -1.19 18.56 0.55
N TYR A 148 -2.03 19.52 0.13
CA TYR A 148 -1.62 20.92 -0.02
C TYR A 148 -1.68 21.73 1.28
N SER A 149 -2.54 21.36 2.23
CA SER A 149 -2.66 22.05 3.53
C SER A 149 -1.74 21.50 4.62
N PHE A 150 -1.12 20.34 4.41
CA PHE A 150 -0.32 19.66 5.44
C PHE A 150 0.78 20.53 6.04
N LEU A 151 1.59 21.20 5.21
CA LEU A 151 2.68 22.05 5.72
C LEU A 151 2.14 23.25 6.52
N SER A 152 1.07 23.88 6.06
CA SER A 152 0.42 24.99 6.79
C SER A 152 -0.15 24.52 8.13
N LEU A 153 -0.70 23.31 8.18
CA LEU A 153 -1.22 22.73 9.42
C LEU A 153 -0.08 22.42 10.41
N VAL A 154 1.04 21.88 9.92
CA VAL A 154 2.22 21.62 10.76
C VAL A 154 2.79 22.91 11.32
N GLU A 155 2.91 23.97 10.51
CA GLU A 155 3.43 25.26 10.99
C GLU A 155 2.49 25.91 12.00
N MET A 156 1.16 25.79 11.82
CA MET A 156 0.17 26.28 12.79
C MET A 156 0.26 25.57 14.15
N LEU A 157 0.61 24.29 14.16
CA LEU A 157 0.68 23.45 15.36
C LEU A 157 2.09 23.38 15.96
N LYS A 158 3.07 24.05 15.38
CA LYS A 158 4.47 23.95 15.78
C LYS A 158 4.67 24.49 17.19
N VAL A 159 5.26 23.66 18.04
CA VAL A 159 5.66 24.06 19.40
C VAL A 159 6.83 25.06 19.30
N PRO A 160 6.80 26.19 20.03
CA PRO A 160 7.93 27.11 20.12
C PRO A 160 9.23 26.35 20.45
N ASP A 161 10.34 26.75 19.84
CA ASP A 161 11.69 26.16 20.01
C ASP A 161 11.98 24.81 19.33
N VAL A 162 10.97 24.11 18.78
CA VAL A 162 11.20 22.89 17.99
C VAL A 162 11.63 23.25 16.56
N THR A 163 12.90 23.00 16.25
CA THR A 163 13.50 23.24 14.92
C THR A 163 13.87 21.94 14.20
N GLY A 164 13.95 22.01 12.86
CA GLY A 164 14.32 20.86 12.01
C GLY A 164 13.21 19.83 11.81
N ILE A 165 11.94 20.26 11.76
CA ILE A 165 10.84 19.43 11.29
C ILE A 165 10.98 19.29 9.77
N ASP A 166 11.08 18.05 9.29
CA ASP A 166 11.10 17.72 7.87
C ASP A 166 10.22 16.49 7.58
N GLY A 167 10.05 16.17 6.29
CA GLY A 167 9.29 14.99 5.87
C GLY A 167 10.07 13.67 5.90
N THR A 168 11.32 13.67 6.36
CA THR A 168 12.24 12.53 6.25
C THR A 168 12.80 12.13 7.61
N TRP A 169 13.85 12.80 8.10
CA TRP A 169 14.65 12.41 9.26
C TRP A 169 14.20 13.05 10.58
N GLY A 170 13.53 14.20 10.50
CA GLY A 170 12.95 14.96 11.60
C GLY A 170 11.43 14.83 11.72
N ARG A 171 10.80 13.92 10.96
CA ARG A 171 9.34 13.72 10.93
C ARG A 171 8.70 13.43 12.30
N HIS A 172 9.47 12.88 13.23
CA HIS A 172 9.04 12.54 14.59
C HIS A 172 8.87 13.74 15.50
N LYS A 173 9.43 14.90 15.10
CA LYS A 173 9.20 16.19 15.74
C LYS A 173 7.88 16.84 15.32
N ASN A 174 7.20 16.28 14.32
CA ASN A 174 5.92 16.79 13.88
C ASN A 174 4.85 16.49 14.94
N PRO A 175 4.09 17.50 15.41
CA PRO A 175 2.97 17.29 16.35
C PRO A 175 1.94 16.28 15.83
N LEU A 176 1.83 16.12 14.51
CA LEU A 176 0.90 15.18 13.88
C LEU A 176 1.51 13.78 13.67
N CYS A 177 2.73 13.53 14.12
CA CYS A 177 3.34 12.20 14.07
C CYS A 177 2.57 11.24 15.00
N TRP A 178 2.13 10.11 14.44
CA TRP A 178 1.56 9.01 15.20
C TRP A 178 1.92 7.70 14.52
N PHE A 179 2.91 6.99 15.09
CA PHE A 179 3.43 5.72 14.56
C PHE A 179 3.71 5.71 13.05
N ASP A 180 4.12 6.84 12.46
CA ASP A 180 4.25 6.99 11.00
C ASP A 180 3.12 6.33 10.18
N ALA A 181 1.88 6.42 10.68
CA ALA A 181 0.72 5.77 10.12
C ALA A 181 -0.20 6.77 9.40
N ASP A 182 -1.06 6.26 8.53
CA ASP A 182 -1.90 7.07 7.63
C ASP A 182 -3.20 7.54 8.32
N TRP A 183 -3.09 7.95 9.58
CA TRP A 183 -4.24 8.36 10.40
C TRP A 183 -4.86 9.67 9.90
N LEU A 184 -4.06 10.55 9.29
CA LEU A 184 -4.54 11.79 8.67
C LEU A 184 -5.27 11.48 7.35
N GLU A 185 -4.79 10.53 6.56
CA GLU A 185 -5.46 10.06 5.35
C GLU A 185 -6.83 9.48 5.71
N ALA A 186 -6.91 8.65 6.75
CA ALA A 186 -8.17 8.14 7.28
C ALA A 186 -9.09 9.28 7.77
N LEU A 187 -8.54 10.28 8.47
CA LEU A 187 -9.30 11.45 8.95
C LEU A 187 -9.91 12.22 7.78
N PHE A 188 -9.11 12.60 6.80
CA PHE A 188 -9.55 13.40 5.66
C PHE A 188 -10.49 12.61 4.73
N ALA A 189 -10.30 11.29 4.59
CA ALA A 189 -11.29 10.44 3.94
C ALA A 189 -12.64 10.45 4.69
N GLY A 190 -12.59 10.41 6.03
CA GLY A 190 -13.74 10.58 6.92
C GLY A 190 -14.45 11.93 6.74
N VAL A 191 -13.69 13.02 6.71
CA VAL A 191 -14.20 14.37 6.45
C VAL A 191 -14.86 14.44 5.07
N GLY A 192 -14.19 13.94 4.02
CA GLY A 192 -14.72 13.92 2.66
C GLY A 192 -16.06 13.19 2.56
N ILE A 193 -16.17 12.03 3.21
CA ILE A 193 -17.41 11.24 3.18
C ILE A 193 -18.54 11.86 4.02
N CYS A 194 -18.21 12.48 5.15
CA CYS A 194 -19.15 13.21 5.99
C CYS A 194 -19.70 14.45 5.27
N LEU A 195 -18.83 15.21 4.59
CA LEU A 195 -19.23 16.35 3.75
C LEU A 195 -20.13 15.90 2.61
N TYR A 196 -19.80 14.79 1.95
CA TYR A 196 -20.65 14.20 0.92
C TYR A 196 -22.05 13.86 1.46
N ASP A 197 -22.15 13.16 2.61
CA ASP A 197 -23.44 12.79 3.21
C ASP A 197 -24.27 14.03 3.58
N LEU A 198 -23.65 15.09 4.12
CA LEU A 198 -24.33 16.36 4.42
C LEU A 198 -24.87 17.04 3.14
N LEU A 199 -24.06 17.10 2.09
CA LEU A 199 -24.44 17.71 0.82
C LEU A 199 -25.53 16.92 0.09
N ASP A 200 -25.45 15.58 0.11
CA ASP A 200 -26.48 14.71 -0.45
C ASP A 200 -27.82 14.88 0.27
N ARG A 201 -27.77 15.13 1.58
CA ARG A 201 -28.93 15.50 2.41
C ARG A 201 -29.33 16.97 2.32
N ARG A 202 -28.70 17.78 1.46
CA ARG A 202 -28.93 19.22 1.30
C ARG A 202 -28.83 20.01 2.62
N GLY A 203 -27.89 19.63 3.49
CA GLY A 203 -27.68 20.28 4.79
C GLY A 203 -28.78 19.99 5.82
N SER A 204 -29.67 19.02 5.57
CA SER A 204 -30.67 18.61 6.55
C SER A 204 -29.99 18.17 7.86
N ARG A 205 -30.49 18.68 8.99
CA ARG A 205 -29.99 18.43 10.35
C ARG A 205 -28.61 19.03 10.67
N LEU A 206 -28.21 20.10 9.98
CA LEU A 206 -26.93 20.76 10.24
C LEU A 206 -26.86 21.38 11.65
N LEU A 207 -27.98 21.91 12.17
CA LEU A 207 -28.04 22.46 13.53
C LEU A 207 -27.77 21.38 14.58
N GLU A 208 -28.30 20.17 14.38
CA GLU A 208 -28.00 19.03 15.23
C GLU A 208 -26.52 18.67 15.15
N LEU A 209 -25.88 18.69 13.97
CA LEU A 209 -24.42 18.47 13.89
C LEU A 209 -23.66 19.48 14.76
N VAL A 210 -24.02 20.76 14.69
CA VAL A 210 -23.40 21.80 15.54
C VAL A 210 -23.68 21.52 17.02
N GLY A 211 -24.92 21.16 17.38
CA GLY A 211 -25.30 20.83 18.75
C GLY A 211 -24.56 19.62 19.32
N PHE A 212 -24.46 18.53 18.56
CA PHE A 212 -23.69 17.33 18.94
C PHE A 212 -22.18 17.63 19.01
N SER A 213 -21.66 18.45 18.10
CA SER A 213 -20.25 18.86 18.10
C SER A 213 -19.91 19.70 19.34
N ALA A 214 -20.70 20.73 19.62
CA ALA A 214 -20.52 21.60 20.78
C ALA A 214 -20.78 20.85 22.09
N GLY A 215 -21.85 20.06 22.16
CA GLY A 215 -22.17 19.24 23.33
C GLY A 215 -21.10 18.20 23.61
N GLY A 216 -20.57 17.54 22.58
CA GLY A 216 -19.45 16.62 22.68
C GLY A 216 -18.18 17.32 23.19
N ALA A 217 -17.82 18.46 22.61
CA ALA A 217 -16.65 19.23 23.04
C ALA A 217 -16.75 19.71 24.50
N LEU A 218 -17.92 20.23 24.90
CA LEU A 218 -18.18 20.65 26.28
C LEU A 218 -18.14 19.47 27.26
N ALA A 219 -18.73 18.32 26.89
CA ALA A 219 -18.68 17.11 27.71
C ALA A 219 -17.25 16.61 27.89
N GLY A 220 -16.47 16.53 26.80
CA GLY A 220 -15.07 16.12 26.85
C GLY A 220 -14.18 17.05 27.67
N TRP A 221 -14.37 18.37 27.52
CA TRP A 221 -13.73 19.38 28.37
C TRP A 221 -14.10 19.20 29.85
N GLY A 222 -15.39 19.03 30.14
CA GLY A 222 -15.90 18.86 31.51
C GLY A 222 -15.37 17.58 32.16
N ILE A 223 -15.28 16.47 31.43
CA ILE A 223 -14.67 15.22 31.90
C ILE A 223 -13.18 15.44 32.23
N GLN A 224 -12.42 16.08 31.35
CA GLN A 224 -11.00 16.38 31.60
C GLN A 224 -10.84 17.25 32.85
N ARG A 225 -11.59 18.35 32.98
CA ARG A 225 -11.56 19.21 34.17
C ARG A 225 -12.01 18.50 35.44
N GLY A 226 -13.00 17.61 35.35
CA GLY A 226 -13.42 16.77 36.47
C GLY A 226 -12.30 15.84 36.95
N LEU A 227 -11.58 15.19 36.03
CA LEU A 227 -10.44 14.33 36.35
C LEU A 227 -9.26 15.12 36.93
N GLU A 228 -8.99 16.33 36.43
CA GLU A 228 -7.99 17.25 36.99
C GLU A 228 -8.33 17.62 38.43
N ASN A 229 -9.56 18.10 38.68
CA ASN A 229 -10.01 18.52 40.01
C ASN A 229 -10.07 17.37 41.01
N ALA A 230 -10.31 16.14 40.55
CA ALA A 230 -10.29 14.93 41.37
C ALA A 230 -8.87 14.39 41.64
N GLY A 231 -7.82 14.97 41.03
CA GLY A 231 -6.45 14.45 41.11
C GLY A 231 -6.28 13.08 40.46
N LEU A 232 -7.18 12.72 39.52
CA LEU A 232 -7.20 11.42 38.85
C LEU A 232 -6.60 11.47 37.44
N LEU A 233 -6.42 12.65 36.85
CA LEU A 233 -5.91 12.79 35.48
C LEU A 233 -4.55 12.10 35.31
N ASP A 234 -3.59 12.37 36.18
CA ASP A 234 -2.24 11.78 36.09
C ASP A 234 -2.26 10.26 36.21
N ARG A 235 -3.15 9.71 37.05
CA ARG A 235 -3.32 8.26 37.20
C ARG A 235 -3.90 7.65 35.92
N PHE A 236 -4.86 8.33 35.31
CA PHE A 236 -5.46 7.91 34.04
C PHE A 236 -4.42 7.96 32.91
N VAL A 237 -3.68 9.07 32.79
CA VAL A 237 -2.63 9.24 31.78
C VAL A 237 -1.56 8.13 31.92
N LYS A 238 -1.07 7.87 33.13
CA LYS A 238 -0.11 6.78 33.39
C LYS A 238 -0.65 5.38 33.06
N ALA A 239 -1.97 5.18 33.10
CA ALA A 239 -2.60 3.90 32.77
C ALA A 239 -2.75 3.68 31.26
N VAL A 240 -2.80 4.75 30.45
CA VAL A 240 -3.06 4.67 29.00
C VAL A 240 -1.91 5.13 28.11
N VAL A 241 -0.92 5.82 28.67
CA VAL A 241 0.26 6.32 27.94
C VAL A 241 1.48 5.49 28.33
N ILE A 242 2.11 4.88 27.32
CA ILE A 242 3.35 4.11 27.47
C ILE A 242 4.44 4.62 26.51
N PRO A 243 5.71 4.65 26.93
CA PRO A 243 6.82 5.01 26.05
C PRO A 243 7.06 3.95 24.99
N MET A 244 7.41 4.38 23.78
CA MET A 244 7.74 3.54 22.62
C MET A 244 9.24 3.26 22.57
N GLY A 245 9.69 2.42 23.49
CA GLY A 245 11.09 2.04 23.68
C GLY A 245 11.26 1.34 25.02
N ASP A 246 12.49 1.04 25.39
CA ASP A 246 12.80 0.53 26.71
C ASP A 246 13.66 1.55 27.49
N PRO A 247 13.08 2.29 28.43
CA PRO A 247 13.82 3.30 29.20
C PRO A 247 14.87 2.70 30.14
N THR A 248 14.83 1.38 30.38
CA THR A 248 15.82 0.67 31.19
C THR A 248 17.04 0.23 30.37
N THR A 249 16.98 0.33 29.04
CA THR A 249 18.08 -0.03 28.15
C THR A 249 19.13 1.09 28.10
N ILE A 250 20.41 0.71 28.18
CA ILE A 250 21.54 1.62 27.97
C ILE A 250 21.68 1.89 26.48
N ASN A 251 21.61 3.16 26.09
CA ASN A 251 21.84 3.62 24.74
C ASN A 251 23.25 3.18 24.27
N PRO A 252 23.35 2.40 23.17
CA PRO A 252 24.63 1.90 22.68
C PRO A 252 25.62 3.00 22.29
N ASP A 253 25.13 4.17 21.86
CA ASP A 253 25.93 5.28 21.35
C ASP A 253 26.39 6.20 22.48
N THR A 254 25.49 6.56 23.40
CA THR A 254 25.79 7.51 24.48
C THR A 254 26.27 6.86 25.78
N LYS A 255 26.12 5.53 25.90
CA LYS A 255 26.39 4.75 27.11
C LYS A 255 25.60 5.20 28.35
N LYS A 256 24.47 5.90 28.15
CA LYS A 256 23.54 6.34 29.19
C LYS A 256 22.17 5.70 28.97
N LEU A 257 21.32 5.70 30.00
CA LEU A 257 19.91 5.33 29.82
C LEU A 257 19.23 6.30 28.85
N PHE A 258 18.26 5.79 28.09
CA PHE A 258 17.40 6.67 27.29
C PHE A 258 16.55 7.56 28.19
N ASP A 259 16.41 8.82 27.81
CA ASP A 259 15.49 9.73 28.46
C ASP A 259 14.04 9.39 28.09
N PRO A 260 13.18 9.03 29.04
CA PRO A 260 11.77 8.75 28.75
C PRO A 260 11.03 9.92 28.09
N GLU A 261 11.43 11.16 28.36
CA GLU A 261 10.79 12.35 27.78
C GLU A 261 11.09 12.51 26.29
N ASP A 262 12.25 12.01 25.85
CA ASP A 262 12.67 12.02 24.44
C ASP A 262 12.06 10.85 23.64
N MET A 263 11.45 9.86 24.29
CA MET A 263 10.74 8.78 23.60
C MET A 263 9.38 9.23 23.08
N LEU A 264 8.99 8.69 21.91
CA LEU A 264 7.59 8.75 21.47
C LEU A 264 6.71 7.90 22.40
N ASN A 265 5.39 8.10 22.35
CA ASN A 265 4.42 7.27 23.06
C ASN A 265 3.36 6.69 22.11
N ASN A 266 2.40 5.94 22.66
CA ASN A 266 1.35 5.26 21.90
C ASN A 266 0.24 6.20 21.37
N TRP A 267 0.27 7.48 21.68
CA TRP A 267 -0.71 8.48 21.25
C TRP A 267 -0.09 9.46 20.23
N PRO A 268 -0.91 10.21 19.46
CA PRO A 268 -0.40 11.27 18.61
C PRO A 268 0.43 12.27 19.41
N GLN A 269 1.55 12.73 18.84
CA GLN A 269 2.46 13.65 19.54
C GLN A 269 1.76 14.92 20.03
N PHE A 270 0.76 15.41 19.28
CA PHE A 270 -0.12 16.52 19.63
C PHE A 270 -0.76 16.40 21.03
N PHE A 271 -1.07 15.19 21.50
CA PHE A 271 -1.65 14.99 22.84
C PHE A 271 -0.65 15.30 23.96
N SER A 272 0.64 15.10 23.69
CA SER A 272 1.72 15.43 24.63
C SER A 272 2.10 16.90 24.53
N ASP A 273 2.07 17.47 23.33
CA ASP A 273 2.42 18.87 23.09
C ASP A 273 1.34 19.85 23.57
N TYR A 274 0.05 19.45 23.48
CA TYR A 274 -1.10 20.29 23.82
C TYR A 274 -2.14 19.55 24.70
N PRO A 275 -1.76 19.08 25.90
CA PRO A 275 -2.63 18.27 26.77
C PRO A 275 -3.93 18.98 27.17
N GLN A 276 -3.93 20.31 27.25
CA GLN A 276 -5.10 21.13 27.55
C GLN A 276 -6.22 21.04 26.49
N HIS A 277 -5.93 20.48 25.32
CA HIS A 277 -6.89 20.38 24.22
C HIS A 277 -7.45 18.97 23.99
N VAL A 278 -6.92 17.96 24.67
CA VAL A 278 -7.25 16.55 24.41
C VAL A 278 -8.73 16.25 24.68
N GLY A 279 -9.25 16.65 25.84
CA GLY A 279 -10.62 16.33 26.28
C GLY A 279 -11.68 16.89 25.33
N TRP A 280 -11.61 18.19 25.03
CA TRP A 280 -12.61 18.81 24.13
C TRP A 280 -12.48 18.33 22.69
N LEU A 281 -11.27 18.01 22.20
CA LEU A 281 -11.06 17.50 20.85
C LEU A 281 -11.62 16.08 20.69
N ILE A 282 -11.34 15.18 21.63
CA ILE A 282 -11.93 13.83 21.64
C ILE A 282 -13.46 13.94 21.74
N GLY A 283 -13.96 14.79 22.63
CA GLY A 283 -15.38 15.06 22.78
C GLY A 283 -16.03 15.56 21.49
N LEU A 284 -15.39 16.48 20.79
CA LEU A 284 -15.84 16.99 19.48
C LEU A 284 -15.95 15.86 18.44
N ILE A 285 -14.89 15.05 18.31
CA ILE A 285 -14.86 13.93 17.36
C ILE A 285 -15.96 12.92 17.68
N LEU A 286 -16.16 12.57 18.96
CA LEU A 286 -17.23 11.66 19.39
C LEU A 286 -18.62 12.27 19.14
N GLY A 287 -18.81 13.56 19.39
CA GLY A 287 -20.06 14.26 19.07
C GLY A 287 -20.40 14.18 17.58
N ILE A 288 -19.44 14.48 16.71
CA ILE A 288 -19.58 14.34 15.25
C ILE A 288 -19.88 12.89 14.87
N ALA A 289 -19.17 11.92 15.44
CA ALA A 289 -19.37 10.50 15.17
C ALA A 289 -20.77 10.02 15.59
N ILE A 290 -21.26 10.42 16.77
CA ILE A 290 -22.61 10.10 17.24
C ILE A 290 -23.66 10.72 16.33
N TYR A 291 -23.48 11.97 15.90
CA TYR A 291 -24.39 12.60 14.94
C TYR A 291 -24.49 11.77 13.64
N PHE A 292 -23.36 11.38 13.04
CA PHE A 292 -23.36 10.60 11.81
C PHE A 292 -23.81 9.15 12.01
N TRP A 293 -23.66 8.59 13.21
CA TRP A 293 -24.21 7.29 13.56
C TRP A 293 -25.74 7.31 13.61
N ILE A 294 -26.35 8.38 14.14
CA ILE A 294 -27.81 8.52 14.25
C ILE A 294 -28.44 9.00 12.93
N TYR A 295 -27.83 9.97 12.27
CA TYR A 295 -28.44 10.70 11.14
C TYR A 295 -27.77 10.46 9.79
N GLY A 296 -26.62 9.79 9.73
CA GLY A 296 -25.93 9.49 8.48
C GLY A 296 -26.79 8.55 7.61
N ARG A 297 -27.04 8.96 6.36
CA ARG A 297 -27.80 8.12 5.41
C ARG A 297 -26.90 7.16 4.66
N TRP A 298 -25.64 7.54 4.45
CA TRP A 298 -24.65 6.72 3.77
C TRP A 298 -25.11 6.24 2.38
N SER A 299 -25.76 7.14 1.63
CA SER A 299 -26.33 6.88 0.31
C SER A 299 -25.24 6.62 -0.75
N ASN A 300 -25.63 6.08 -1.92
CA ASN A 300 -24.74 5.91 -3.08
C ASN A 300 -23.47 5.10 -2.77
N HIS A 301 -23.60 4.08 -1.90
CA HIS A 301 -22.52 3.23 -1.41
C HIS A 301 -21.41 3.99 -0.64
N SER A 302 -21.66 5.23 -0.19
CA SER A 302 -20.71 5.99 0.64
C SER A 302 -20.38 5.28 1.96
N GLY A 303 -21.28 4.41 2.43
CA GLY A 303 -21.04 3.51 3.56
C GLY A 303 -19.79 2.64 3.43
N LEU A 304 -19.31 2.30 2.22
CA LEU A 304 -18.05 1.56 2.07
C LEU A 304 -16.89 2.33 2.72
N PHE A 305 -16.75 3.61 2.36
CA PHE A 305 -15.67 4.45 2.86
C PHE A 305 -15.82 4.72 4.37
N ALA A 306 -17.06 4.85 4.87
CA ALA A 306 -17.31 4.97 6.30
C ALA A 306 -16.83 3.72 7.07
N TYR A 307 -17.12 2.52 6.58
CA TYR A 307 -16.64 1.26 7.19
C TYR A 307 -15.11 1.15 7.13
N MET A 308 -14.49 1.61 6.03
CA MET A 308 -13.03 1.63 5.91
C MET A 308 -12.39 2.57 6.94
N VAL A 309 -12.91 3.80 7.09
CA VAL A 309 -12.41 4.79 8.06
C VAL A 309 -12.61 4.30 9.50
N VAL A 310 -13.82 3.85 9.83
CA VAL A 310 -14.12 3.31 11.17
C VAL A 310 -13.28 2.08 11.45
N GLY A 311 -13.14 1.18 10.48
CA GLY A 311 -12.30 0.00 10.57
C GLY A 311 -10.84 0.36 10.84
N TRP A 312 -10.28 1.32 10.10
CA TRP A 312 -8.93 1.82 10.29
C TRP A 312 -8.70 2.26 11.73
N TYR A 313 -9.52 3.18 12.25
CA TYR A 313 -9.35 3.69 13.62
C TYR A 313 -9.61 2.62 14.68
N ALA A 314 -10.63 1.77 14.51
CA ALA A 314 -10.96 0.74 15.48
C ALA A 314 -9.81 -0.25 15.65
N ALA A 315 -9.24 -0.76 14.54
CA ALA A 315 -8.13 -1.69 14.59
C ALA A 315 -6.84 -1.02 15.08
N PHE A 316 -6.57 0.22 14.65
CA PHE A 316 -5.39 0.96 15.07
C PHE A 316 -5.41 1.32 16.56
N LEU A 317 -6.56 1.74 17.10
CA LEU A 317 -6.73 1.96 18.53
C LEU A 317 -6.61 0.63 19.31
N ALA A 318 -7.25 -0.44 18.83
CA ALA A 318 -7.25 -1.72 19.54
C ALA A 318 -5.86 -2.37 19.61
N MET A 319 -5.05 -2.27 18.55
CA MET A 319 -3.78 -3.00 18.44
C MET A 319 -2.58 -2.14 18.89
N PRO A 320 -1.97 -1.28 18.06
CA PRO A 320 -0.74 -0.57 18.44
C PRO A 320 -0.93 0.44 19.59
N VAL A 321 -2.14 0.93 19.84
CA VAL A 321 -2.39 1.95 20.89
C VAL A 321 -2.73 1.30 22.23
N PHE A 322 -3.91 0.70 22.36
CA PHE A 322 -4.36 0.07 23.61
C PHE A 322 -3.74 -1.32 23.82
N GLY A 323 -3.62 -2.12 22.76
CA GLY A 323 -3.01 -3.45 22.85
C GLY A 323 -1.57 -3.43 23.35
N SER A 324 -0.82 -2.39 23.00
CA SER A 324 0.56 -2.20 23.47
C SER A 324 0.69 -2.00 24.98
N ILE A 325 -0.37 -1.53 25.66
CA ILE A 325 -0.38 -1.35 27.14
C ILE A 325 -0.20 -2.70 27.86
N PHE A 326 -0.68 -3.79 27.26
CA PHE A 326 -0.63 -5.13 27.87
C PHE A 326 0.68 -5.87 27.61
N VAL A 327 1.50 -5.40 26.66
CA VAL A 327 2.76 -6.03 26.25
C VAL A 327 3.90 -5.03 26.03
N PRO A 328 4.14 -4.06 26.95
CA PRO A 328 5.15 -3.01 26.76
C PRO A 328 6.58 -3.58 26.73
N ASP A 329 6.88 -4.57 27.56
CA ASP A 329 8.19 -5.23 27.62
C ASP A 329 8.53 -5.98 26.32
N TRP A 330 7.53 -6.20 25.47
CA TRP A 330 7.63 -6.89 24.19
C TRP A 330 7.65 -5.89 23.02
N GLY A 331 7.82 -4.60 23.29
CA GLY A 331 7.84 -3.54 22.27
C GLY A 331 6.44 -3.14 21.79
N GLY A 332 5.42 -3.46 22.58
CA GLY A 332 4.01 -3.21 22.26
C GLY A 332 3.42 -4.23 21.28
N PHE A 333 2.11 -4.13 21.06
CA PHE A 333 1.39 -4.93 20.06
C PHE A 333 1.56 -4.28 18.69
N ARG A 334 2.82 -4.24 18.26
CA ARG A 334 3.33 -3.56 17.07
C ARG A 334 3.98 -4.59 16.15
N LEU A 335 3.82 -4.43 14.84
CA LEU A 335 4.35 -5.35 13.83
C LEU A 335 5.80 -5.04 13.47
N THR A 336 6.12 -3.76 13.34
CA THR A 336 7.41 -3.31 12.79
C THR A 336 8.15 -2.30 13.67
N PRO A 337 8.15 -2.43 15.01
CA PRO A 337 8.83 -1.46 15.85
C PRO A 337 10.36 -1.50 15.57
N PRO A 338 11.05 -0.35 15.51
CA PRO A 338 10.53 0.97 15.86
C PRO A 338 9.74 1.69 14.75
N ARG A 339 9.72 1.21 13.50
CA ARG A 339 8.97 1.78 12.36
C ARG A 339 7.45 1.73 12.53
N GLY A 340 6.76 2.44 11.64
CA GLY A 340 5.33 2.69 11.73
C GLY A 340 4.40 1.50 11.61
N ASP A 341 3.21 1.62 12.21
CA ASP A 341 2.28 0.50 12.44
C ASP A 341 1.00 0.56 11.60
N ASN A 342 1.10 1.10 10.38
CA ASN A 342 -0.05 1.25 9.50
C ASN A 342 -0.73 -0.09 9.13
N TRP A 343 -0.06 -1.23 9.34
CA TRP A 343 -0.62 -2.57 9.15
C TRP A 343 -1.95 -2.77 9.89
N ALA A 344 -2.07 -2.24 11.12
CA ALA A 344 -3.27 -2.40 11.93
C ALA A 344 -4.44 -1.60 11.32
N GLY A 345 -4.16 -0.38 10.87
CA GLY A 345 -5.12 0.44 10.14
C GLY A 345 -5.58 -0.23 8.84
N CYS A 346 -4.65 -0.76 8.04
CA CYS A 346 -4.99 -1.50 6.81
C CYS A 346 -5.77 -2.79 7.07
N LEU A 347 -5.47 -3.52 8.14
CA LEU A 347 -6.26 -4.67 8.57
C LEU A 347 -7.69 -4.24 8.90
N GLY A 348 -7.85 -3.13 9.61
CA GLY A 348 -9.14 -2.51 9.88
C GLY A 348 -9.91 -2.13 8.62
N VAL A 349 -9.22 -1.52 7.64
CA VAL A 349 -9.81 -1.19 6.32
C VAL A 349 -10.29 -2.45 5.60
N LEU A 350 -9.49 -3.51 5.58
CA LEU A 350 -9.86 -4.78 4.94
C LEU A 350 -11.07 -5.42 5.63
N ILE A 351 -11.08 -5.48 6.96
CA ILE A 351 -12.22 -6.01 7.73
C ILE A 351 -13.47 -5.16 7.47
N GLY A 352 -13.36 -3.84 7.55
CA GLY A 352 -14.47 -2.92 7.26
C GLY A 352 -15.03 -3.12 5.85
N THR A 353 -14.15 -3.27 4.87
CA THR A 353 -14.50 -3.55 3.47
C THR A 353 -15.23 -4.88 3.32
N ILE A 354 -14.74 -5.95 3.95
CA ILE A 354 -15.37 -7.29 3.91
C ILE A 354 -16.73 -7.26 4.59
N VAL A 355 -16.84 -6.67 5.78
CA VAL A 355 -18.11 -6.56 6.52
C VAL A 355 -19.12 -5.76 5.73
N TRP A 356 -18.72 -4.62 5.17
CA TRP A 356 -19.60 -3.82 4.30
C TRP A 356 -20.06 -4.63 3.07
N ALA A 357 -19.14 -5.32 2.39
CA ALA A 357 -19.46 -6.12 1.23
C ALA A 357 -20.46 -7.23 1.56
N LEU A 358 -20.30 -7.94 2.68
CA LEU A 358 -21.24 -8.96 3.14
C LEU A 358 -22.61 -8.36 3.47
N ARG A 359 -22.67 -7.21 4.16
CA ARG A 359 -23.93 -6.52 4.49
C ARG A 359 -24.68 -6.02 3.25
N ASN A 360 -23.98 -5.78 2.15
CA ASN A 360 -24.54 -5.27 0.90
C ASN A 360 -24.70 -6.36 -0.18
N ASN A 361 -24.68 -7.64 0.19
CA ASN A 361 -24.81 -8.78 -0.74
C ASN A 361 -23.72 -8.85 -1.84
N LEU A 362 -22.56 -8.24 -1.61
CA LEU A 362 -21.39 -8.27 -2.47
C LEU A 362 -20.42 -9.39 -2.04
N GLY A 363 -20.96 -10.61 -1.83
CA GLY A 363 -20.20 -11.75 -1.29
C GLY A 363 -18.99 -12.15 -2.16
N ALA A 364 -19.05 -11.92 -3.48
CA ALA A 364 -17.92 -12.14 -4.38
C ALA A 364 -16.73 -11.22 -4.07
N MET A 365 -17.00 -9.95 -3.73
CA MET A 365 -15.98 -8.99 -3.32
C MET A 365 -15.34 -9.37 -1.98
N ALA A 366 -16.17 -9.77 -1.00
CA ALA A 366 -15.69 -10.27 0.30
C ALA A 366 -14.84 -11.54 0.14
N PHE A 367 -15.26 -12.47 -0.72
CA PHE A 367 -14.50 -13.68 -1.04
C PHE A 367 -13.18 -13.34 -1.73
N ALA A 368 -13.19 -12.42 -2.70
CA ALA A 368 -11.97 -12.02 -3.41
C ALA A 368 -10.94 -11.42 -2.44
N GLY A 369 -11.38 -10.53 -1.54
CA GLY A 369 -10.50 -9.94 -0.54
C GLY A 369 -9.96 -10.97 0.46
N THR A 370 -10.80 -11.88 0.93
CA THR A 370 -10.36 -12.93 1.88
C THR A 370 -9.39 -13.92 1.24
N MET A 371 -9.70 -14.40 0.03
CA MET A 371 -8.89 -15.38 -0.68
C MET A 371 -7.51 -14.81 -1.05
N ASN A 372 -7.49 -13.58 -1.58
CA ASN A 372 -6.24 -12.92 -1.87
C ASN A 372 -5.46 -12.56 -0.60
N PHE A 373 -6.10 -12.26 0.53
CA PHE A 373 -5.38 -12.04 1.79
C PHE A 373 -4.57 -13.28 2.20
N VAL A 374 -5.21 -14.44 2.28
CA VAL A 374 -4.53 -15.66 2.72
C VAL A 374 -3.46 -16.08 1.71
N LEU A 375 -3.82 -16.18 0.43
CA LEU A 375 -2.90 -16.69 -0.57
C LEU A 375 -1.82 -15.68 -0.97
N GLY A 376 -2.13 -14.39 -0.95
CA GLY A 376 -1.17 -13.32 -1.24
C GLY A 376 -0.11 -13.17 -0.16
N GLY A 377 -0.48 -13.40 1.10
CA GLY A 377 0.48 -13.51 2.19
C GLY A 377 1.42 -14.69 2.02
N ILE A 378 0.89 -15.87 1.66
CA ILE A 378 1.71 -17.05 1.34
C ILE A 378 2.64 -16.74 0.18
N ALA A 379 2.12 -16.19 -0.92
CA ALA A 379 2.89 -15.88 -2.11
C ALA A 379 4.08 -14.94 -1.82
N PHE A 380 3.87 -13.92 -0.98
CA PHE A 380 4.95 -13.00 -0.63
C PHE A 380 6.03 -13.69 0.21
N ALA A 381 5.64 -14.41 1.27
CA ALA A 381 6.58 -15.12 2.11
C ALA A 381 7.35 -16.22 1.34
N THR A 382 6.68 -16.91 0.41
CA THR A 382 7.33 -17.87 -0.50
C THR A 382 8.32 -17.18 -1.42
N ALA A 383 7.94 -16.07 -2.08
CA ALA A 383 8.84 -15.31 -2.95
C ALA A 383 10.08 -14.80 -2.19
N PHE A 384 9.89 -14.36 -0.94
CA PHE A 384 10.97 -13.97 -0.06
C PHE A 384 11.91 -15.13 0.26
N LEU A 385 11.38 -16.29 0.64
CA LEU A 385 12.20 -17.49 0.87
C LEU A 385 12.96 -17.89 -0.39
N CYS A 386 12.28 -17.97 -1.54
CA CYS A 386 12.90 -18.32 -2.81
C CYS A 386 14.03 -17.36 -3.18
N ARG A 387 13.84 -16.05 -2.96
CA ARG A 387 14.89 -15.04 -3.16
C ARG A 387 16.07 -15.30 -2.24
N ASN A 388 15.84 -15.54 -0.94
CA ASN A 388 16.92 -15.81 0.00
C ASN A 388 17.72 -17.07 -0.38
N LEU A 389 17.03 -18.12 -0.83
CA LEU A 389 17.67 -19.34 -1.33
C LEU A 389 18.48 -19.09 -2.60
N ALA A 390 17.94 -18.30 -3.54
CA ALA A 390 18.66 -17.89 -4.74
C ALA A 390 19.89 -17.03 -4.42
N GLN A 391 19.83 -16.20 -3.37
CA GLN A 391 20.93 -15.33 -2.96
C GLN A 391 22.04 -16.07 -2.17
N LEU A 392 21.87 -17.35 -1.81
CA LEU A 392 22.87 -18.10 -1.04
C LEU A 392 24.28 -18.10 -1.66
N PRO A 393 24.45 -18.23 -2.99
CA PRO A 393 25.77 -18.29 -3.58
C PRO A 393 26.58 -17.00 -3.42
N GLY A 394 27.61 -17.03 -2.56
CA GLY A 394 28.41 -15.84 -2.23
C GLY A 394 27.76 -14.90 -1.19
N HIS A 395 26.74 -15.34 -0.46
CA HIS A 395 26.03 -14.50 0.51
C HIS A 395 26.94 -14.07 1.67
N HIS A 396 27.07 -12.75 1.95
CA HIS A 396 28.01 -12.21 2.95
C HIS A 396 27.95 -12.91 4.32
N ALA A 397 26.74 -13.27 4.77
CA ALA A 397 26.50 -13.94 6.05
C ALA A 397 27.20 -15.32 6.17
N LEU A 398 27.46 -16.00 5.05
CA LEU A 398 28.10 -17.32 5.04
C LEU A 398 29.63 -17.24 4.96
N PHE A 399 30.20 -16.08 4.62
CA PHE A 399 31.64 -15.90 4.36
C PHE A 399 32.32 -14.90 5.32
N HIS A 400 31.74 -14.70 6.51
CA HIS A 400 32.38 -13.95 7.59
C HIS A 400 33.26 -14.90 8.43
N LYS A 401 34.32 -14.35 9.06
CA LYS A 401 35.27 -15.15 9.87
C LYS A 401 34.54 -15.87 11.01
N GLY A 402 34.61 -17.20 11.01
CA GLY A 402 33.97 -18.06 12.01
C GLY A 402 32.54 -18.53 11.68
N GLY A 403 32.00 -18.20 10.50
CA GLY A 403 30.69 -18.67 10.07
C GLY A 403 30.69 -20.17 9.69
N PRO A 404 29.85 -21.03 10.31
CA PRO A 404 29.71 -22.41 9.91
C PRO A 404 28.81 -22.47 8.68
N VAL A 405 29.39 -22.86 7.54
CA VAL A 405 28.57 -23.28 6.39
C VAL A 405 28.01 -24.67 6.71
N PRO A 406 26.68 -24.87 6.75
CA PRO A 406 26.10 -26.18 6.98
C PRO A 406 26.71 -27.24 6.05
N GLN A 407 27.12 -28.40 6.58
CA GLN A 407 27.78 -29.45 5.80
C GLN A 407 26.97 -29.90 4.57
N PHE A 408 25.64 -29.82 4.63
CA PHE A 408 24.79 -30.14 3.48
C PHE A 408 24.97 -29.13 2.33
N LEU A 409 25.18 -27.85 2.63
CA LEU A 409 25.45 -26.82 1.62
C LEU A 409 26.85 -27.00 1.01
N LEU A 410 27.84 -27.42 1.82
CA LEU A 410 29.19 -27.74 1.34
C LEU A 410 29.19 -28.90 0.33
N LYS A 411 28.31 -29.89 0.52
CA LYS A 411 28.13 -31.00 -0.42
C LYS A 411 27.50 -30.57 -1.73
N ILE A 412 26.55 -29.63 -1.69
CA ILE A 412 25.80 -29.18 -2.88
C ILE A 412 26.60 -28.13 -3.66
N PHE A 413 27.34 -27.27 -2.96
CA PHE A 413 28.12 -26.20 -3.56
C PHE A 413 29.52 -26.12 -2.93
N PRO A 414 30.47 -26.95 -3.40
CA PRO A 414 31.84 -26.99 -2.85
C PRO A 414 32.59 -25.66 -3.00
N SER A 415 32.20 -24.83 -3.97
CA SER A 415 32.75 -23.49 -4.22
C SER A 415 32.21 -22.40 -3.28
N LEU A 416 31.34 -22.74 -2.32
CA LEU A 416 30.84 -21.80 -1.29
C LEU A 416 31.77 -21.63 -0.09
N VAL A 417 33.01 -22.10 -0.15
CA VAL A 417 33.99 -21.86 0.92
C VAL A 417 35.17 -21.14 0.34
N SER A 418 35.41 -19.92 0.82
CA SER A 418 36.70 -19.27 0.68
C SER A 418 37.40 -19.34 2.03
N GLU A 419 38.69 -19.73 2.04
CA GLU A 419 39.54 -19.62 3.22
C GLU A 419 39.82 -18.15 3.60
N LYS A 420 39.48 -17.19 2.72
CA LYS A 420 39.68 -15.76 2.92
C LYS A 420 38.35 -15.07 3.22
N GLU A 421 38.38 -14.10 4.14
CA GLU A 421 37.22 -13.25 4.44
C GLU A 421 36.70 -12.56 3.16
N GLY A 422 35.37 -12.54 3.01
CA GLY A 422 34.70 -11.77 1.96
C GLY A 422 34.07 -12.60 0.84
N ILE A 423 33.25 -11.93 0.02
CA ILE A 423 32.51 -12.56 -1.08
C ILE A 423 33.51 -13.11 -2.11
N PRO A 424 33.43 -14.42 -2.47
CA PRO A 424 34.31 -15.01 -3.48
C PRO A 424 34.25 -14.23 -4.80
N PRO A 425 35.39 -13.99 -5.49
CA PRO A 425 35.42 -13.21 -6.73
C PRO A 425 34.38 -13.64 -7.78
N ALA A 426 34.16 -14.96 -7.93
CA ALA A 426 33.18 -15.54 -8.84
C ALA A 426 31.73 -15.10 -8.57
N TRP A 427 31.39 -14.80 -7.31
CA TRP A 427 30.04 -14.43 -6.89
C TRP A 427 29.86 -12.92 -6.66
N ARG A 428 30.91 -12.11 -6.76
CA ARG A 428 30.82 -10.65 -6.52
C ARG A 428 29.83 -9.97 -7.46
N HIS A 429 29.90 -10.27 -8.76
CA HIS A 429 28.96 -9.71 -9.74
C HIS A 429 27.52 -10.18 -9.46
N TYR A 430 27.33 -11.45 -9.16
CA TYR A 430 26.02 -12.02 -8.80
C TYR A 430 25.40 -11.34 -7.57
N GLN A 431 26.20 -11.12 -6.52
CA GLN A 431 25.75 -10.44 -5.30
C GLN A 431 25.55 -8.93 -5.49
N SER A 432 26.17 -8.33 -6.52
CA SER A 432 25.96 -6.92 -6.88
C SER A 432 24.64 -6.65 -7.62
N ALA A 433 23.90 -7.68 -8.02
CA ALA A 433 22.60 -7.54 -8.65
C ALA A 433 21.58 -6.89 -7.70
N ASN A 434 20.57 -6.22 -8.28
CA ASN A 434 19.48 -5.64 -7.51
C ASN A 434 18.50 -6.72 -6.98
N TRP A 435 18.90 -7.42 -5.91
CA TRP A 435 18.11 -8.47 -5.27
C TRP A 435 16.77 -7.99 -4.71
N HIS A 436 16.65 -6.70 -4.41
CA HIS A 436 15.39 -6.10 -4.01
C HIS A 436 14.39 -6.10 -5.18
N SER A 437 14.82 -5.68 -6.37
CA SER A 437 13.97 -5.72 -7.57
C SER A 437 13.60 -7.15 -7.97
N VAL A 438 14.53 -8.10 -7.85
CA VAL A 438 14.24 -9.53 -8.10
C VAL A 438 13.13 -10.02 -7.18
N LEU A 439 13.19 -9.67 -5.88
CA LEU A 439 12.13 -9.97 -4.92
C LEU A 439 10.81 -9.31 -5.31
N GLU A 440 10.83 -8.03 -5.68
CA GLU A 440 9.64 -7.26 -6.04
C GLU A 440 8.92 -7.81 -7.27
N GLN A 441 9.66 -8.13 -8.33
CA GLN A 441 9.09 -8.78 -9.51
C GLN A 441 8.56 -10.18 -9.19
N SER A 442 9.28 -10.96 -8.36
CA SER A 442 8.87 -12.32 -7.98
C SER A 442 7.60 -12.35 -7.12
N GLN A 443 7.48 -11.44 -6.14
CA GLN A 443 6.26 -11.33 -5.34
C GLN A 443 5.10 -10.81 -6.20
N GLY A 444 5.35 -9.85 -7.11
CA GLY A 444 4.34 -9.35 -8.03
C GLY A 444 3.81 -10.47 -8.92
N PHE A 445 4.69 -11.33 -9.43
CA PHE A 445 4.29 -12.53 -10.17
C PHE A 445 3.39 -13.44 -9.34
N GLY A 446 3.78 -13.76 -8.11
CA GLY A 446 2.98 -14.58 -7.19
C GLY A 446 1.61 -13.98 -6.89
N HIS A 447 1.56 -12.69 -6.58
CA HIS A 447 0.34 -11.93 -6.37
C HIS A 447 -0.59 -11.92 -7.59
N GLY A 448 -0.04 -11.81 -8.80
CA GLY A 448 -0.81 -11.89 -10.04
C GLY A 448 -1.40 -13.27 -10.27
N LEU A 449 -0.63 -14.33 -9.97
CA LEU A 449 -1.11 -15.71 -10.00
C LEU A 449 -2.28 -15.92 -9.02
N ILE A 450 -2.15 -15.46 -7.77
CA ILE A 450 -3.20 -15.60 -6.76
C ILE A 450 -4.46 -14.83 -7.17
N THR A 451 -4.30 -13.60 -7.67
CA THR A 451 -5.43 -12.80 -8.15
C THR A 451 -6.14 -13.52 -9.30
N LEU A 452 -5.41 -14.08 -10.25
CA LEU A 452 -5.99 -14.89 -11.32
C LEU A 452 -6.70 -16.15 -10.79
N ILE A 453 -6.13 -16.85 -9.79
CA ILE A 453 -6.79 -18.01 -9.17
C ILE A 453 -8.13 -17.60 -8.56
N THR A 454 -8.15 -16.51 -7.81
CA THR A 454 -9.36 -15.96 -7.18
C THR A 454 -10.43 -15.62 -8.22
N PHE A 455 -10.08 -14.88 -9.28
CA PHE A 455 -11.04 -14.52 -10.34
C PHE A 455 -11.42 -15.70 -11.24
N GLY A 456 -10.53 -16.68 -11.39
CA GLY A 456 -10.84 -17.97 -12.00
C GLY A 456 -11.92 -18.73 -11.23
N LEU A 457 -11.79 -18.80 -9.89
CA LEU A 457 -12.81 -19.42 -9.03
C LEU A 457 -14.13 -18.62 -9.01
N LEU A 458 -14.06 -17.30 -9.16
CA LEU A 458 -15.21 -16.41 -9.24
C LEU A 458 -15.86 -16.36 -10.64
N TRP A 459 -15.17 -16.83 -11.68
CA TRP A 459 -15.56 -16.64 -13.08
C TRP A 459 -16.99 -17.04 -13.39
N ARG A 460 -17.47 -18.19 -12.90
CA ARG A 460 -18.88 -18.59 -12.98
C ARG A 460 -19.71 -18.22 -11.75
N ARG A 461 -19.07 -18.00 -10.61
CA ARG A 461 -19.77 -17.73 -9.34
C ARG A 461 -20.27 -16.29 -9.24
N MET A 462 -19.71 -15.35 -9.99
CA MET A 462 -20.22 -13.98 -10.02
C MET A 462 -21.44 -13.87 -10.93
N LYS A 463 -22.51 -13.24 -10.41
CA LYS A 463 -23.70 -12.88 -11.18
C LYS A 463 -23.31 -12.08 -12.43
N THR A 464 -24.05 -12.25 -13.51
CA THR A 464 -23.93 -11.33 -14.67
C THR A 464 -24.57 -10.02 -14.28
N VAL A 465 -23.83 -8.94 -14.41
CA VAL A 465 -24.32 -7.63 -14.02
C VAL A 465 -24.80 -6.86 -15.24
N SER A 466 -26.01 -6.30 -15.16
CA SER A 466 -26.63 -5.58 -16.27
C SER A 466 -25.85 -4.30 -16.64
N ASN A 467 -25.96 -3.91 -17.90
CA ASN A 467 -25.37 -2.69 -18.46
C ASN A 467 -26.40 -1.85 -19.23
N THR A 468 -27.70 -2.14 -19.06
CA THR A 468 -28.84 -1.54 -19.79
C THR A 468 -29.24 -0.15 -19.29
N SER A 469 -28.51 0.39 -18.31
CA SER A 469 -28.81 1.70 -17.71
C SER A 469 -28.72 2.85 -18.72
N THR A 470 -29.66 3.79 -18.59
CA THR A 470 -29.71 5.08 -19.30
C THR A 470 -28.71 6.12 -18.75
N SER A 471 -27.89 5.76 -17.75
CA SER A 471 -26.99 6.68 -17.07
C SER A 471 -25.90 7.23 -17.99
N LYS A 472 -25.57 8.51 -17.73
CA LYS A 472 -24.60 9.29 -18.49
C LYS A 472 -23.22 8.59 -18.47
N ARG A 473 -22.65 8.38 -19.66
CA ARG A 473 -21.28 7.83 -19.86
C ARG A 473 -20.14 8.73 -19.34
N CYS A 474 -20.45 9.82 -18.67
CA CYS A 474 -19.47 10.78 -18.15
C CYS A 474 -18.56 10.13 -17.09
N MET A 475 -19.08 9.27 -16.22
CA MET A 475 -18.26 8.60 -15.22
C MET A 475 -17.28 7.59 -15.82
N ASP A 476 -17.58 7.02 -16.99
CA ASP A 476 -16.61 6.17 -17.70
C ASP A 476 -15.39 6.99 -18.13
N VAL A 477 -15.62 8.22 -18.62
CA VAL A 477 -14.53 9.15 -18.97
C VAL A 477 -13.71 9.50 -17.74
N VAL A 478 -14.36 9.78 -16.61
CA VAL A 478 -13.67 10.04 -15.33
C VAL A 478 -12.83 8.83 -14.92
N ALA A 479 -13.38 7.61 -14.99
CA ALA A 479 -12.66 6.39 -14.66
C ALA A 479 -11.42 6.20 -15.56
N VAL A 480 -11.54 6.46 -16.88
CA VAL A 480 -10.40 6.40 -17.80
C VAL A 480 -9.34 7.44 -17.43
N ILE A 481 -9.73 8.71 -17.21
CA ILE A 481 -8.78 9.78 -16.82
C ILE A 481 -8.06 9.45 -15.51
N LEU A 482 -8.79 8.96 -14.51
CA LEU A 482 -8.19 8.59 -13.24
C LEU A 482 -7.26 7.36 -13.38
N SER A 483 -7.67 6.35 -14.15
CA SER A 483 -6.87 5.14 -14.35
C SER A 483 -5.62 5.35 -15.23
N VAL A 484 -5.67 6.25 -16.21
CA VAL A 484 -4.55 6.48 -17.14
C VAL A 484 -3.69 7.65 -16.69
N PHE A 485 -4.27 8.82 -16.43
CA PHE A 485 -3.50 10.03 -16.13
C PHE A 485 -3.23 10.23 -14.65
N MET A 486 -4.23 10.12 -13.77
CA MET A 486 -4.00 10.34 -12.34
C MET A 486 -3.08 9.26 -11.76
N LEU A 487 -3.37 7.99 -12.05
CA LEU A 487 -2.57 6.83 -11.60
C LEU A 487 -1.10 6.92 -12.01
N THR A 488 -0.82 7.29 -13.26
CA THR A 488 0.57 7.40 -13.73
C THR A 488 1.20 8.69 -13.22
N TYR A 489 0.48 9.83 -13.20
CA TYR A 489 0.97 11.12 -12.71
C TYR A 489 1.56 11.05 -11.31
N VAL A 490 0.81 10.46 -10.36
CA VAL A 490 1.24 10.38 -8.94
C VAL A 490 2.55 9.60 -8.76
N ASN A 491 2.98 8.85 -9.77
CA ASN A 491 4.25 8.16 -9.81
C ASN A 491 5.28 8.94 -10.62
N VAL A 492 4.99 9.29 -11.88
CA VAL A 492 5.94 9.93 -12.79
C VAL A 492 6.36 11.34 -12.34
N VAL A 493 5.52 12.06 -11.59
CA VAL A 493 5.87 13.38 -11.03
C VAL A 493 7.06 13.33 -10.05
N LYS A 494 7.46 12.13 -9.59
CA LYS A 494 8.66 11.94 -8.76
C LYS A 494 9.96 11.96 -9.58
N ASN A 495 9.90 11.89 -10.90
CA ASN A 495 11.08 11.84 -11.77
C ASN A 495 11.87 13.15 -11.83
N PRO A 496 11.25 14.36 -11.93
CA PRO A 496 11.97 15.62 -11.87
C PRO A 496 12.89 15.76 -10.65
N ALA A 497 12.47 15.27 -9.49
CA ALA A 497 13.29 15.26 -8.29
C ALA A 497 14.54 14.37 -8.41
N GLU A 498 14.45 13.23 -9.10
CA GLU A 498 15.64 12.39 -9.36
C GLU A 498 16.55 12.98 -10.45
N TRP A 499 15.98 13.59 -11.49
CA TRP A 499 16.78 14.18 -12.58
C TRP A 499 17.62 15.38 -12.13
N THR A 500 17.12 16.13 -11.14
CA THR A 500 17.75 17.33 -10.59
C THR A 500 18.68 17.06 -9.42
N LYS A 501 18.71 15.81 -8.92
CA LYS A 501 19.55 15.40 -7.79
C LYS A 501 21.04 15.51 -8.15
N ASN A 502 21.80 16.21 -7.31
CA ASN A 502 23.25 16.34 -7.48
C ASN A 502 23.96 15.03 -7.11
N LYS A 503 24.74 14.48 -8.05
CA LYS A 503 25.59 13.30 -7.83
C LYS A 503 26.96 13.65 -7.25
N ALA A 504 27.44 14.85 -7.53
CA ALA A 504 28.71 15.31 -7.00
C ALA A 504 28.51 15.57 -5.51
N GLY A 505 29.36 14.96 -4.67
CA GLY A 505 29.27 15.11 -3.21
C GLY A 505 29.30 16.58 -2.77
N GLU A 506 28.96 16.86 -1.50
CA GLU A 506 29.02 18.21 -0.96
C GLU A 506 30.40 18.86 -1.25
N GLY A 507 30.40 20.04 -1.89
CA GLY A 507 31.62 20.76 -2.26
C GLY A 507 32.13 20.54 -3.70
N GLN A 508 31.50 19.67 -4.50
CA GLN A 508 31.81 19.52 -5.92
C GLN A 508 30.79 20.25 -6.82
N PRO A 509 31.18 20.67 -8.05
CA PRO A 509 30.26 21.28 -9.00
C PRO A 509 29.08 20.33 -9.26
N PRO A 510 27.84 20.84 -9.33
CA PRO A 510 26.67 20.00 -9.40
C PRO A 510 26.65 19.17 -10.69
N ASP A 511 26.69 17.84 -10.54
CA ASP A 511 26.51 16.87 -11.62
C ASP A 511 25.05 16.40 -11.61
N ARG A 512 24.22 17.11 -12.38
CA ARG A 512 22.77 16.89 -12.50
C ARG A 512 22.43 16.55 -13.94
N LEU A 513 21.46 15.65 -14.14
CA LEU A 513 20.98 15.30 -15.48
C LEU A 513 20.22 16.48 -16.11
N ILE A 514 19.42 17.20 -15.30
CA ILE A 514 18.62 18.35 -15.72
C ILE A 514 18.77 19.48 -14.68
N PRO A 515 18.80 20.77 -15.08
CA PRO A 515 18.79 21.90 -14.15
C PRO A 515 17.53 21.95 -13.28
N GLU A 516 17.65 22.42 -12.03
CA GLU A 516 16.50 22.60 -11.12
C GLU A 516 15.52 23.67 -11.62
N MET A 517 16.06 24.75 -12.21
CA MET A 517 15.31 25.88 -12.76
C MET A 517 15.67 26.07 -14.24
N MET A 518 14.66 26.29 -15.07
CA MET A 518 14.83 26.46 -16.51
C MET A 518 14.00 27.65 -17.01
N LYS A 519 14.64 28.49 -17.83
CA LYS A 519 13.97 29.60 -18.51
C LYS A 519 13.26 29.11 -19.76
N ALA A 520 12.10 29.68 -20.04
CA ALA A 520 11.43 29.47 -21.33
C ALA A 520 12.28 30.06 -22.46
N PRO A 521 12.43 29.35 -23.60
CA PRO A 521 13.00 29.94 -24.80
C PRO A 521 12.22 31.21 -25.19
N PHE A 522 12.93 32.28 -25.55
CA PHE A 522 12.39 33.59 -25.95
C PHE A 522 11.69 34.43 -24.86
N PHE A 523 11.40 33.87 -23.69
CA PHE A 523 10.71 34.56 -22.59
C PHE A 523 11.50 34.45 -21.29
N GLU A 524 12.56 35.25 -21.15
CA GLU A 524 13.47 35.16 -20.01
C GLU A 524 12.83 35.37 -18.63
N TRP A 525 11.71 36.09 -18.58
CA TRP A 525 10.95 36.32 -17.34
C TRP A 525 10.19 35.08 -16.85
N ILE A 526 10.01 34.06 -17.71
CA ILE A 526 9.41 32.78 -17.32
C ILE A 526 10.55 31.85 -16.89
N ASN A 527 10.82 31.83 -15.59
CA ASN A 527 11.79 30.93 -14.97
C ASN A 527 11.08 30.00 -13.99
N LEU A 528 10.91 28.74 -14.37
CA LEU A 528 10.14 27.74 -13.61
C LEU A 528 11.01 26.55 -13.24
N SER A 529 10.62 25.82 -12.21
CA SER A 529 11.30 24.57 -11.83
C SER A 529 11.08 23.47 -12.87
N ALA A 530 11.99 22.51 -12.93
CA ALA A 530 11.83 21.32 -13.77
C ALA A 530 10.52 20.56 -13.51
N GLU A 531 10.10 20.49 -12.24
CA GLU A 531 8.81 19.91 -11.85
C GLU A 531 7.62 20.70 -12.41
N MET A 532 7.67 22.03 -12.38
CA MET A 532 6.58 22.86 -12.92
C MET A 532 6.46 22.71 -14.43
N TRP A 533 7.58 22.71 -15.16
CA TRP A 533 7.59 22.44 -16.59
C TRP A 533 7.00 21.05 -16.92
N PHE A 534 7.39 20.03 -16.16
CA PHE A 534 6.84 18.68 -16.27
C PHE A 534 5.31 18.68 -16.04
N ASN A 535 4.84 19.32 -14.97
CA ASN A 535 3.42 19.40 -14.62
C ASN A 535 2.59 20.11 -15.70
N LEU A 536 3.10 21.22 -16.26
CA LEU A 536 2.43 21.94 -17.35
C LEU A 536 2.25 21.05 -18.58
N ALA A 537 3.30 20.34 -19.01
CA ALA A 537 3.22 19.41 -20.13
C ALA A 537 2.25 18.26 -19.85
N TRP A 538 2.29 17.70 -18.64
CA TRP A 538 1.42 16.61 -18.23
C TRP A 538 -0.06 17.01 -18.24
N PHE A 539 -0.40 18.16 -17.65
CA PHE A 539 -1.77 18.66 -17.62
C PHE A 539 -2.26 19.05 -19.02
N ALA A 540 -1.42 19.63 -19.87
CA ALA A 540 -1.77 19.89 -21.26
C ALA A 540 -2.15 18.60 -22.01
N ALA A 541 -1.35 17.53 -21.85
CA ALA A 541 -1.66 16.21 -22.42
C ALA A 541 -2.96 15.62 -21.85
N MET A 542 -3.17 15.71 -20.54
CA MET A 542 -4.39 15.25 -19.87
C MET A 542 -5.64 15.98 -20.39
N PHE A 543 -5.59 17.31 -20.51
CA PHE A 543 -6.72 18.11 -20.99
C PHE A 543 -7.02 17.86 -22.47
N ALA A 544 -5.98 17.70 -23.30
CA ALA A 544 -6.15 17.31 -24.70
C ALA A 544 -6.82 15.94 -24.82
N PHE A 545 -6.39 14.96 -24.01
CA PHE A 545 -6.98 13.62 -23.97
C PHE A 545 -8.43 13.64 -23.44
N LEU A 546 -8.72 14.44 -22.41
CA LEU A 546 -10.08 14.64 -21.91
C LEU A 546 -10.99 15.25 -22.98
N ALA A 547 -10.53 16.31 -23.66
CA ALA A 547 -11.27 16.92 -24.76
C ALA A 547 -11.54 15.90 -25.88
N MET A 548 -10.55 15.08 -26.23
CA MET A 548 -10.71 13.99 -27.19
C MET A 548 -11.77 12.98 -26.74
N LEU A 549 -11.79 12.56 -25.46
CA LEU A 549 -12.82 11.65 -24.96
C LEU A 549 -14.22 12.28 -24.97
N ILE A 550 -14.34 13.57 -24.65
CA ILE A 550 -15.61 14.31 -24.72
C ILE A 550 -16.11 14.36 -26.18
N VAL A 551 -15.22 14.62 -27.14
CA VAL A 551 -15.56 14.55 -28.57
C VAL A 551 -15.97 13.13 -28.96
N HIS A 552 -15.24 12.11 -28.49
CA HIS A 552 -15.53 10.69 -28.76
C HIS A 552 -16.93 10.26 -28.31
N LEU A 553 -17.45 10.84 -27.21
CA LEU A 553 -18.82 10.58 -26.76
C LEU A 553 -19.89 11.05 -27.75
N ARG A 554 -19.59 12.05 -28.59
CA ARG A 554 -20.52 12.62 -29.59
C ARG A 554 -20.23 12.11 -31.00
N ARG A 555 -18.95 11.93 -31.33
CA ARG A 555 -18.47 11.52 -32.64
C ARG A 555 -17.37 10.47 -32.45
N PRO A 556 -17.57 9.21 -32.86
CA PRO A 556 -16.54 8.19 -32.77
C PRO A 556 -15.25 8.62 -33.47
N ILE A 557 -14.13 8.46 -32.77
CA ILE A 557 -12.79 8.77 -33.26
C ILE A 557 -12.13 7.45 -33.65
N ALA A 558 -11.56 7.39 -34.86
CA ALA A 558 -11.09 6.15 -35.47
C ALA A 558 -10.03 5.41 -34.65
N VAL A 559 -9.13 6.13 -33.98
CA VAL A 559 -8.06 5.54 -33.16
C VAL A 559 -8.58 4.83 -31.89
N ILE A 560 -9.80 5.17 -31.44
CA ILE A 560 -10.41 4.56 -30.25
C ILE A 560 -11.24 3.35 -30.71
N PRO A 561 -10.88 2.11 -30.32
CA PRO A 561 -11.58 0.92 -30.78
C PRO A 561 -13.07 0.92 -30.39
N GLN A 562 -13.91 0.35 -31.25
CA GLN A 562 -15.35 0.23 -30.98
C GLN A 562 -15.65 -0.83 -29.91
N SER A 563 -14.89 -1.94 -29.91
CA SER A 563 -15.08 -3.05 -28.97
C SER A 563 -14.54 -2.73 -27.57
N TRP A 564 -15.19 -3.27 -26.54
CA TRP A 564 -14.71 -3.15 -25.16
C TRP A 564 -13.35 -3.83 -24.95
N GLN A 565 -13.13 -4.95 -25.64
CA GLN A 565 -11.83 -5.60 -25.69
C GLN A 565 -10.74 -4.63 -26.20
N GLY A 566 -10.96 -3.97 -27.35
CA GLY A 566 -9.98 -3.05 -27.93
C GLY A 566 -9.73 -1.83 -27.04
N LYS A 567 -10.78 -1.27 -26.41
CA LYS A 567 -10.64 -0.18 -25.44
C LYS A 567 -9.78 -0.60 -24.24
N GLY A 568 -10.00 -1.80 -23.71
CA GLY A 568 -9.20 -2.33 -22.61
C GLY A 568 -7.74 -2.57 -23.02
N GLN A 569 -7.49 -3.10 -24.22
CA GLN A 569 -6.14 -3.26 -24.76
C GLN A 569 -5.42 -1.91 -24.86
N LEU A 570 -6.11 -0.87 -25.38
CA LEU A 570 -5.56 0.48 -25.45
C LEU A 570 -5.20 1.04 -24.07
N ILE A 571 -6.11 0.93 -23.09
CA ILE A 571 -5.85 1.38 -21.71
C ILE A 571 -4.65 0.63 -21.11
N TYR A 572 -4.58 -0.69 -21.29
CA TYR A 572 -3.46 -1.50 -20.80
C TYR A 572 -2.13 -1.03 -21.38
N LEU A 573 -2.06 -0.83 -22.70
CA LEU A 573 -0.84 -0.40 -23.39
C LEU A 573 -0.42 1.01 -22.99
N MET A 574 -1.37 1.93 -22.81
CA MET A 574 -1.08 3.28 -22.33
C MET A 574 -0.46 3.24 -20.94
N ILE A 575 -1.08 2.55 -19.98
CA ILE A 575 -0.56 2.46 -18.60
C ILE A 575 0.81 1.77 -18.60
N LEU A 576 0.94 0.64 -19.31
CA LEU A 576 2.17 -0.13 -19.38
C LEU A 576 3.32 0.73 -19.90
N TRP A 577 3.18 1.33 -21.08
CA TRP A 577 4.30 2.02 -21.73
C TRP A 577 4.60 3.39 -21.13
N ILE A 578 3.60 4.12 -20.61
CA ILE A 578 3.87 5.32 -19.80
C ILE A 578 4.77 4.96 -18.62
N MET A 579 4.45 3.88 -17.89
CA MET A 579 5.20 3.52 -16.70
C MET A 579 6.54 2.85 -17.00
N VAL A 580 6.65 2.00 -18.03
CA VAL A 580 7.93 1.39 -18.43
C VAL A 580 8.92 2.48 -18.88
N LEU A 581 8.48 3.44 -19.69
CA LEU A 581 9.32 4.55 -20.13
C LEU A 581 9.69 5.45 -18.94
N ALA A 582 8.73 5.79 -18.08
CA ALA A 582 9.01 6.60 -16.90
C ALA A 582 9.98 5.93 -15.92
N ASN A 583 9.92 4.59 -15.76
CA ASN A 583 10.87 3.85 -14.93
C ASN A 583 12.29 3.91 -15.50
N PHE A 584 12.40 3.71 -16.82
CA PHE A 584 13.66 3.84 -17.53
C PHE A 584 14.22 5.27 -17.43
N GLU A 585 13.39 6.29 -17.67
CA GLU A 585 13.79 7.70 -17.56
C GLU A 585 14.23 8.08 -16.13
N ARG A 586 13.58 7.50 -15.11
CA ARG A 586 13.96 7.69 -13.71
C ARG A 586 15.36 7.12 -13.43
N SER A 587 15.64 5.94 -13.96
CA SER A 587 16.90 5.22 -13.71
C SER A 587 18.09 5.72 -14.52
N MET A 588 17.87 6.54 -15.56
CA MET A 588 18.95 7.17 -16.33
C MET A 588 19.96 7.91 -15.43
N ASN A 589 19.47 8.54 -14.35
CA ASN A 589 20.34 9.20 -13.39
C ASN A 589 21.06 8.17 -12.49
N GLY A 590 22.17 7.61 -12.98
CA GLY A 590 22.96 6.60 -12.25
C GLY A 590 22.76 5.17 -12.74
N PHE A 591 22.42 5.00 -14.02
CA PHE A 591 22.26 3.70 -14.64
C PHE A 591 23.60 2.93 -14.66
N GLY A 592 23.58 1.68 -14.19
CA GLY A 592 24.74 0.78 -14.18
C GLY A 592 24.33 -0.67 -14.42
N GLU A 593 25.31 -1.57 -14.56
CA GLU A 593 25.07 -2.99 -14.93
C GLU A 593 24.07 -3.70 -14.00
N GLY A 594 24.13 -3.44 -12.69
CA GLY A 594 23.22 -4.03 -11.71
C GLY A 594 21.74 -3.65 -11.91
N ARG A 595 21.45 -2.58 -12.65
CA ARG A 595 20.07 -2.19 -13.01
C ARG A 595 19.53 -2.93 -14.23
N LEU A 596 20.34 -3.66 -14.99
CA LEU A 596 19.85 -4.46 -16.13
C LEU A 596 18.82 -5.53 -15.69
N VAL A 597 19.01 -6.15 -14.52
CA VAL A 597 18.04 -7.09 -13.95
C VAL A 597 16.69 -6.43 -13.59
N THR A 598 16.66 -5.10 -13.48
CA THR A 598 15.44 -4.33 -13.22
C THR A 598 14.89 -3.78 -14.53
N GLU A 599 15.58 -2.80 -15.11
CA GLU A 599 15.06 -1.97 -16.19
C GLU A 599 14.95 -2.74 -17.50
N TRP A 600 15.99 -3.48 -17.87
CA TRP A 600 16.01 -4.23 -19.11
C TRP A 600 14.99 -5.39 -19.06
N LEU A 601 14.92 -6.12 -17.94
CA LEU A 601 13.90 -7.16 -17.76
C LEU A 601 12.48 -6.59 -17.77
N ILE A 602 12.22 -5.46 -17.10
CA ILE A 602 10.91 -4.78 -17.15
C ILE A 602 10.54 -4.40 -18.59
N PHE A 603 11.49 -3.89 -19.37
CA PHE A 603 11.27 -3.52 -20.77
C PHE A 603 10.92 -4.74 -21.64
N ILE A 604 11.67 -5.83 -21.52
CA ILE A 604 11.41 -7.09 -22.23
C ILE A 604 10.06 -7.69 -21.83
N HIS A 605 9.76 -7.71 -20.52
CA HIS A 605 8.46 -8.14 -20.02
C HIS A 605 7.32 -7.27 -20.56
N GLY A 606 7.52 -5.95 -20.68
CA GLY A 606 6.57 -5.03 -21.31
C GLY A 606 6.32 -5.35 -22.78
N ALA A 607 7.36 -5.68 -23.55
CA ALA A 607 7.23 -6.12 -24.94
C ALA A 607 6.46 -7.45 -25.06
N ILE A 608 6.78 -8.43 -24.21
CA ILE A 608 6.06 -9.71 -24.16
C ILE A 608 4.60 -9.49 -23.78
N ALA A 609 4.33 -8.70 -22.74
CA ALA A 609 2.98 -8.40 -22.29
C ALA A 609 2.17 -7.67 -23.37
N THR A 610 2.80 -6.78 -24.14
CA THR A 610 2.19 -6.11 -25.31
C THR A 610 1.74 -7.12 -26.36
N PHE A 611 2.60 -8.07 -26.74
CA PHE A 611 2.22 -9.12 -27.68
C PHE A 611 1.07 -9.97 -27.14
N LEU A 612 1.18 -10.44 -25.90
CA LEU A 612 0.19 -11.33 -25.30
C LEU A 612 -1.17 -10.65 -25.09
N ILE A 613 -1.22 -9.38 -24.65
CA ILE A 613 -2.50 -8.68 -24.44
C ILE A 613 -3.19 -8.37 -25.77
N LEU A 614 -2.45 -8.24 -26.87
CA LEU A 614 -3.01 -8.03 -28.21
C LEU A 614 -3.54 -9.33 -28.84
N VAL A 615 -2.85 -10.46 -28.62
CA VAL A 615 -3.13 -11.73 -29.31
C VAL A 615 -4.03 -12.67 -28.51
N LEU A 616 -3.94 -12.70 -27.18
CA LEU A 616 -4.64 -13.70 -26.36
C LEU A 616 -6.15 -13.45 -26.18
N PRO A 617 -6.64 -12.21 -26.01
CA PRO A 617 -8.07 -11.97 -25.80
C PRO A 617 -8.91 -12.43 -26.99
N ARG A 618 -9.95 -13.22 -26.71
CA ARG A 618 -10.86 -13.82 -27.70
C ARG A 618 -12.27 -13.24 -27.56
N PRO A 619 -13.12 -13.36 -28.61
CA PRO A 619 -14.52 -12.97 -28.54
C PRO A 619 -15.21 -13.51 -27.30
N THR A 620 -16.11 -12.70 -26.74
CA THR A 620 -16.88 -13.04 -25.55
C THR A 620 -17.70 -14.31 -25.77
N MET A 621 -17.99 -15.03 -24.70
CA MET A 621 -18.85 -16.21 -24.75
C MET A 621 -20.12 -15.96 -23.94
N GLU A 622 -21.22 -16.56 -24.37
CA GLU A 622 -22.40 -16.67 -23.50
C GLU A 622 -22.04 -17.60 -22.34
N LEU A 623 -22.20 -17.09 -21.12
CA LEU A 623 -21.89 -17.79 -19.89
C LEU A 623 -23.12 -17.77 -19.00
N THR A 624 -23.56 -18.95 -18.56
CA THR A 624 -24.59 -19.08 -17.52
C THR A 624 -23.94 -18.94 -16.14
N PRO A 625 -24.19 -17.86 -15.38
CA PRO A 625 -23.65 -17.71 -14.04
C PRO A 625 -24.24 -18.75 -13.09
N GLN A 626 -23.42 -19.20 -12.14
CA GLN A 626 -23.76 -20.15 -11.08
C GLN A 626 -23.32 -19.58 -9.73
N PRO A 627 -23.94 -18.47 -9.26
CA PRO A 627 -23.63 -17.91 -7.97
C PRO A 627 -24.00 -18.88 -6.84
N PRO A 628 -23.14 -19.05 -5.82
CA PRO A 628 -23.49 -19.84 -4.66
C PRO A 628 -24.63 -19.15 -3.89
N PRO A 629 -25.44 -19.91 -3.12
CA PRO A 629 -26.47 -19.32 -2.25
C PRO A 629 -25.89 -18.32 -1.24
N SER A 630 -24.67 -18.59 -0.75
CA SER A 630 -23.93 -17.71 0.14
C SER A 630 -22.42 -17.88 -0.06
N TYR A 631 -21.69 -16.77 0.06
CA TYR A 631 -20.23 -16.77 0.06
C TYR A 631 -19.62 -16.99 1.46
N VAL A 632 -20.41 -16.85 2.53
CA VAL A 632 -19.92 -16.99 3.91
C VAL A 632 -19.29 -18.37 4.17
N PRO A 633 -19.87 -19.51 3.74
CA PRO A 633 -19.22 -20.81 3.91
C PRO A 633 -17.91 -20.94 3.14
N LEU A 634 -17.79 -20.31 1.97
CA LEU A 634 -16.57 -20.30 1.17
C LEU A 634 -15.47 -19.48 1.85
N ILE A 635 -15.81 -18.29 2.33
CA ILE A 635 -14.91 -17.40 3.11
C ILE A 635 -14.43 -18.13 4.36
N THR A 636 -15.36 -18.73 5.11
CA THR A 636 -15.05 -19.48 6.33
C THR A 636 -14.10 -20.64 6.03
N ARG A 637 -14.33 -21.38 4.94
CA ARG A 637 -13.45 -22.47 4.51
C ARG A 637 -12.06 -21.97 4.13
N VAL A 638 -11.96 -20.85 3.41
CA VAL A 638 -10.67 -20.24 3.05
C VAL A 638 -9.89 -19.88 4.31
N LEU A 639 -10.52 -19.30 5.32
CA LEU A 639 -9.86 -18.96 6.58
C LEU A 639 -9.50 -20.20 7.39
N ALA A 640 -10.45 -21.13 7.58
CA ALA A 640 -10.29 -22.31 8.41
C ALA A 640 -9.23 -23.29 7.88
N ILE A 641 -9.04 -23.37 6.57
CA ILE A 641 -8.02 -24.23 5.94
C ILE A 641 -6.75 -23.44 5.65
N GLY A 642 -6.91 -22.24 5.09
CA GLY A 642 -5.80 -21.47 4.56
C GLY A 642 -4.92 -20.84 5.65
N LEU A 643 -5.47 -20.41 6.78
CA LEU A 643 -4.66 -19.87 7.89
C LEU A 643 -3.78 -20.94 8.54
N PRO A 644 -4.28 -22.16 8.86
CA PRO A 644 -3.40 -23.24 9.33
C PRO A 644 -2.32 -23.62 8.32
N ILE A 645 -2.64 -23.70 7.02
CA ILE A 645 -1.63 -23.96 5.98
C ILE A 645 -0.58 -22.85 5.97
N ALA A 646 -0.99 -21.58 6.01
CA ALA A 646 -0.06 -20.45 6.06
C ALA A 646 0.86 -20.54 7.29
N ALA A 647 0.31 -20.84 8.47
CA ALA A 647 1.09 -20.99 9.70
C ALA A 647 2.11 -22.14 9.59
N CYS A 648 1.69 -23.31 9.08
CA CYS A 648 2.60 -24.43 8.83
C CYS A 648 3.71 -24.07 7.84
N LEU A 649 3.40 -23.31 6.78
CA LEU A 649 4.39 -22.85 5.82
C LEU A 649 5.36 -21.85 6.45
N MET A 650 4.89 -20.84 7.19
CA MET A 650 5.76 -19.86 7.85
C MET A 650 6.68 -20.53 8.86
N PHE A 651 6.17 -21.51 9.61
CA PHE A 651 6.97 -22.33 10.52
C PHE A 651 8.03 -23.14 9.77
N SER A 652 7.65 -23.78 8.66
CA SER A 652 8.60 -24.55 7.82
C SER A 652 9.68 -23.65 7.22
N TYR A 653 9.32 -22.47 6.74
CA TYR A 653 10.25 -21.48 6.19
C TYR A 653 11.22 -20.98 7.27
N SER A 654 10.72 -20.83 8.49
CA SER A 654 11.52 -20.45 9.65
C SER A 654 12.53 -21.54 10.01
N ILE A 655 12.12 -22.81 10.04
CA ILE A 655 13.03 -23.94 10.26
C ILE A 655 14.14 -23.96 9.21
N LEU A 656 13.78 -23.83 7.93
CA LEU A 656 14.76 -23.84 6.85
C LEU A 656 15.75 -22.69 6.99
N THR A 657 15.25 -21.48 7.24
CA THR A 657 16.08 -20.28 7.39
C THR A 657 16.99 -20.37 8.61
N TYR A 658 16.47 -20.83 9.75
CA TYR A 658 17.27 -21.06 10.97
C TYR A 658 18.33 -22.15 10.77
N LYS A 659 18.05 -23.21 10.02
CA LYS A 659 19.07 -24.23 9.68
C LYS A 659 20.20 -23.68 8.80
N ILE A 660 19.94 -22.62 8.03
CA ILE A 660 20.93 -22.00 7.14
C ILE A 660 21.72 -20.91 7.88
N PHE A 661 21.03 -20.08 8.67
CA PHE A 661 21.57 -18.82 9.22
C PHE A 661 21.54 -18.74 10.76
N GLY A 662 21.02 -19.74 11.47
CA GLY A 662 20.76 -19.67 12.91
C GLY A 662 22.01 -19.50 13.75
N GLN A 663 22.37 -18.26 14.06
CA GLN A 663 23.51 -17.87 14.90
C GLN A 663 23.26 -16.56 15.66
N PRO A 664 23.89 -16.36 16.84
CA PRO A 664 23.58 -15.21 17.69
C PRO A 664 23.96 -13.84 17.11
N ASP A 665 24.98 -13.76 16.24
CA ASP A 665 25.62 -12.50 15.84
C ASP A 665 25.90 -12.42 14.34
N LEU A 666 24.83 -12.39 13.54
CA LEU A 666 24.95 -12.13 12.10
C LEU A 666 25.18 -10.64 11.83
N PRO A 667 26.26 -10.25 11.13
CA PRO A 667 26.50 -8.85 10.77
C PRO A 667 25.31 -8.27 9.98
N GLY A 668 24.74 -7.16 10.47
CA GLY A 668 23.60 -6.49 9.84
C GLY A 668 22.23 -7.13 10.10
N ALA A 669 22.15 -8.19 10.90
CA ALA A 669 20.86 -8.75 11.32
C ALA A 669 20.13 -7.82 12.29
N GLN A 670 18.81 -7.75 12.12
CA GLN A 670 17.91 -7.01 12.99
C GLN A 670 17.06 -7.97 13.80
N TYR A 671 16.77 -7.61 15.05
CA TYR A 671 16.06 -8.48 15.99
C TYR A 671 14.77 -7.81 16.46
N ARG A 672 13.69 -8.60 16.53
CA ARG A 672 12.42 -8.18 17.13
C ARG A 672 12.41 -8.38 18.65
N TRP A 673 13.16 -9.38 19.13
CA TRP A 673 13.10 -9.88 20.50
C TRP A 673 14.45 -9.88 21.20
N GLY A 674 14.42 -9.94 22.54
CA GLY A 674 15.60 -10.01 23.39
C GLY A 674 16.30 -8.66 23.60
N PRO A 675 17.45 -8.66 24.30
CA PRO A 675 18.16 -7.44 24.68
C PRO A 675 18.69 -6.61 23.50
N LYS A 676 18.92 -7.25 22.34
CA LYS A 676 19.38 -6.62 21.09
C LYS A 676 18.21 -6.20 20.17
N ALA A 677 16.97 -6.27 20.65
CA ALA A 677 15.82 -5.89 19.85
C ALA A 677 15.91 -4.43 19.41
N GLU A 678 15.65 -4.15 18.13
CA GLU A 678 15.92 -2.83 17.53
C GLU A 678 15.09 -1.71 18.17
N TRP A 679 13.87 -2.00 18.61
CA TRP A 679 13.05 -1.04 19.35
C TRP A 679 13.58 -0.72 20.75
N ARG A 680 14.47 -1.55 21.33
CA ARG A 680 15.15 -1.29 22.62
C ARG A 680 16.44 -0.50 22.42
N ILE A 681 17.28 -0.93 21.48
CA ILE A 681 18.62 -0.38 21.29
C ILE A 681 18.65 0.84 20.36
N LYS A 682 17.65 0.99 19.49
CA LYS A 682 17.47 2.11 18.55
C LYS A 682 15.99 2.54 18.50
N PRO A 683 15.38 2.95 19.62
CA PRO A 683 14.03 3.49 19.62
C PRO A 683 13.97 4.78 18.79
N ILE A 684 12.76 5.13 18.33
CA ILE A 684 12.54 6.45 17.74
C ILE A 684 12.42 7.48 18.86
N LEU A 685 13.32 8.46 18.80
CA LEU A 685 13.42 9.58 19.74
C LEU A 685 13.00 10.88 19.07
N LYS A 686 12.36 11.79 19.81
CA LYS A 686 11.87 13.09 19.33
C LYS A 686 13.00 13.98 18.83
N ASN A 687 14.08 14.08 19.59
CA ASN A 687 15.17 15.03 19.31
C ASN A 687 16.37 14.43 18.57
N SER A 688 16.21 13.24 17.99
CA SER A 688 17.26 12.57 17.22
C SER A 688 16.98 12.55 15.72
N LYS A 689 18.04 12.57 14.90
CA LYS A 689 17.94 12.30 13.46
C LYS A 689 17.94 10.78 13.26
N HIS A 690 16.85 10.25 12.73
CA HIS A 690 16.74 8.83 12.39
C HIS A 690 17.12 8.61 10.93
N ARG A 691 17.68 7.43 10.59
CA ARG A 691 18.04 7.02 9.21
C ARG A 691 17.18 5.88 8.69
#